data_AF-A0AA43ZUI5-F1
#
_entry.id   AF-A0AA43ZUI5-F1
#
_cell.length_a   1.000
_cell.length_b   1.000
_cell.length_c   1.000
_cell.angle_alpha   90.00
_cell.angle_beta   90.00
_cell.angle_gamma   90.00
#
_symmetry.space_group_name_H-M   'P 1'
#
loop_
_entity.id
_entity.type
_entity.pdbx_description
1 polymer ?
#
loop_
_entity_poly.entity_id
_entity_poly.type
_entity_poly.pdbx_seq_one_letter_code
_entity_poly.pdbx_strand_id
1 'polypeptide(L)'
;MNIKKSMIFILFFIIISGITTINATDNSNTTTEIESNTIEYPIVHNNTIQKENTIQEDNIITENKKEDIKNKIKPQISFKPVNTTIGNKINIKADFNKNATGNVAFKINKKTITKQTIKITNGTASYSYTIPSTWSAKNYNLSLSYSGNKEYNSTKTDTTLTLTKLPTIMTMKNITSKPGSTITLETQVINTLNQPIVNKTIGFKINGKTIGNAITNNNGKAILNYTIPSTYSVKEYNLTSVFGSDSRNSANITNAILKLNKLGTIILVQQITSDVKVNTTFIATIRDENNNPVLGSLSFKINSLNIGSQPIVNKTSTIKYTIPTSWLEKTVTITVTYLGTSKYKSSTANNTLIITNKVSSYVDPLKGSNNNNGEENTPYQTIKYALTKTNGTIYLKEGIYKESNITLDKSVNIYGTNQENTIIEKSMENSYLFNIILKTVTIKNLTIRNFTSILEEISPIKNTGSLTLNRVTMENNKAEEGGAIYNIGAINIVNSNFKNNIVTNEGGAIYNEGTLKISDSNFINNKAVFNFEFEGDGGAIYNDEGIIIITNSIFKNNYALNRGGAISNDDGNITITYSKFLNNQADIDGACIENDGFMEVRTSTFSNNKAQSRAGSIENNEIMNIAKCVFINNTASYRGGAITNWDTLTISESNFINNNATNEGGAIENRYNLTVVNSNFSYNKATNEGGAIYNINILNITNSNIINNVASIGNAISTNKLPYIEDNWWNSNSPNWNVLLNNVIYKPNRWITK
;
A
#
# COMPACT_ATOMS: atom_id res chain seq x y z
N MET A 1 -21.29 26.67 29.90
CA MET A 1 -22.10 27.90 29.75
C MET A 1 -21.25 28.92 29.00
N ASN A 2 -21.47 29.26 27.72
CA ASN A 2 -22.45 28.78 26.74
C ASN A 2 -21.77 28.52 25.40
N ILE A 3 -22.04 27.37 24.78
CA ILE A 3 -21.63 27.04 23.40
C ILE A 3 -22.90 27.14 22.54
N LYS A 4 -22.92 28.02 21.53
CA LYS A 4 -24.04 28.10 20.59
C LYS A 4 -23.78 27.21 19.37
N LYS A 5 -24.68 26.25 19.16
CA LYS A 5 -24.77 25.40 17.98
C LYS A 5 -25.10 26.23 16.74
N SER A 6 -24.69 25.72 15.57
CA SER A 6 -25.56 25.71 14.40
C SER A 6 -25.31 24.44 13.60
N MET A 7 -26.38 23.67 13.41
CA MET A 7 -26.44 22.42 12.68
C MET A 7 -27.82 22.42 12.04
N ILE A 8 -27.85 22.50 10.71
CA ILE A 8 -29.09 22.42 9.91
C ILE A 8 -28.96 21.20 8.99
N PHE A 9 -30.10 20.61 8.69
CA PHE A 9 -30.31 19.26 8.19
C PHE A 9 -31.46 19.31 7.15
N ILE A 10 -31.80 18.18 6.50
CA ILE A 10 -33.03 17.90 5.71
C ILE A 10 -32.89 18.21 4.19
N LEU A 11 -32.58 17.18 3.36
CA LEU A 11 -33.48 16.35 2.48
C LEU A 11 -33.84 17.07 1.13
N PHE A 12 -34.17 16.44 -0.02
CA PHE A 12 -34.34 15.04 -0.46
C PHE A 12 -34.27 14.97 -2.01
N PHE A 13 -33.98 13.80 -2.60
CA PHE A 13 -34.86 13.18 -3.61
C PHE A 13 -34.51 11.69 -3.84
N ILE A 14 -35.50 10.92 -4.30
CA ILE A 14 -35.54 9.45 -4.42
C ILE A 14 -35.99 9.06 -5.84
N ILE A 15 -35.55 7.88 -6.34
CA ILE A 15 -36.26 6.88 -7.18
C ILE A 15 -35.30 5.68 -7.31
N ILE A 16 -35.55 4.40 -6.94
CA ILE A 16 -36.69 3.45 -6.92
C ILE A 16 -36.61 2.40 -8.05
N SER A 17 -36.51 1.13 -7.63
CA SER A 17 -37.13 -0.13 -8.15
C SER A 17 -36.14 -1.32 -8.06
N GLY A 18 -36.48 -2.54 -7.64
CA GLY A 18 -37.68 -3.14 -7.00
C GLY A 18 -37.25 -4.35 -6.12
N ILE A 19 -37.96 -4.80 -5.07
CA ILE A 19 -39.31 -5.45 -5.05
C ILE A 19 -39.24 -6.86 -5.74
N THR A 20 -39.55 -8.01 -5.12
CA THR A 20 -40.29 -8.32 -3.86
C THR A 20 -39.94 -9.69 -3.23
N THR A 21 -40.20 -9.81 -1.93
CA THR A 21 -40.47 -11.05 -1.16
C THR A 21 -41.96 -11.45 -1.21
N ILE A 22 -42.32 -12.72 -0.97
CA ILE A 22 -43.59 -13.14 -0.34
C ILE A 22 -43.38 -14.43 0.52
N ASN A 23 -44.03 -14.48 1.69
CA ASN A 23 -44.24 -15.65 2.58
C ASN A 23 -45.74 -16.00 2.64
N ALA A 24 -46.08 -17.29 2.87
CA ALA A 24 -47.27 -17.79 3.58
C ALA A 24 -47.10 -19.33 3.76
N THR A 25 -47.21 -20.02 4.91
CA THR A 25 -48.14 -20.10 6.08
C THR A 25 -49.44 -20.88 5.84
N ASP A 26 -49.54 -22.01 6.57
CA ASP A 26 -50.70 -22.74 7.11
C ASP A 26 -51.96 -23.06 6.26
N ASN A 27 -52.37 -24.33 6.28
CA ASN A 27 -53.57 -24.71 7.06
C ASN A 27 -53.65 -26.22 7.42
N SER A 28 -54.70 -26.60 8.14
CA SER A 28 -54.77 -27.78 9.02
C SER A 28 -55.93 -28.76 8.72
N ASN A 29 -55.84 -29.96 9.32
CA ASN A 29 -56.88 -30.92 9.75
C ASN A 29 -58.01 -31.40 8.81
N THR A 30 -58.16 -32.74 8.71
CA THR A 30 -59.32 -33.59 9.13
C THR A 30 -58.96 -35.06 8.82
N THR A 31 -58.95 -36.02 9.77
CA THR A 31 -60.07 -36.92 10.21
C THR A 31 -60.81 -37.63 9.05
N THR A 32 -61.30 -38.88 9.07
CA THR A 32 -61.63 -39.92 10.08
C THR A 32 -61.95 -41.22 9.26
N GLU A 33 -61.88 -42.50 9.69
CA GLU A 33 -61.33 -43.24 10.85
C GLU A 33 -61.53 -44.78 10.60
N ILE A 34 -61.46 -45.65 11.63
CA ILE A 34 -62.19 -46.95 11.78
C ILE A 34 -61.78 -48.14 10.84
N GLU A 35 -61.49 -49.38 11.30
CA GLU A 35 -61.53 -49.95 12.67
C GLU A 35 -60.73 -51.27 12.81
N SER A 36 -60.20 -51.51 14.03
CA SER A 36 -60.21 -52.80 14.75
C SER A 36 -59.39 -54.01 14.21
N ASN A 37 -58.88 -54.94 15.02
CA ASN A 37 -58.39 -54.90 16.41
C ASN A 37 -57.70 -56.26 16.72
N THR A 38 -56.55 -56.25 17.42
CA THR A 38 -56.14 -57.14 18.56
C THR A 38 -56.36 -58.68 18.53
N ILE A 39 -55.73 -59.56 19.32
CA ILE A 39 -54.84 -59.43 20.50
C ILE A 39 -53.86 -60.64 20.57
N GLU A 40 -52.96 -60.54 21.54
CA GLU A 40 -51.82 -61.36 22.00
C GLU A 40 -51.96 -62.92 22.17
N TYR A 41 -50.81 -63.62 21.99
CA TYR A 41 -50.11 -64.64 22.83
C TYR A 41 -50.86 -65.66 23.77
N PRO A 42 -50.21 -66.68 24.41
CA PRO A 42 -49.01 -67.52 24.12
C PRO A 42 -49.23 -69.07 24.41
N ILE A 43 -48.14 -69.83 24.69
CA ILE A 43 -48.06 -71.12 25.49
C ILE A 43 -48.27 -72.45 24.70
N VAL A 44 -47.24 -73.24 24.30
CA VAL A 44 -46.28 -74.11 25.04
C VAL A 44 -46.74 -75.58 25.28
N HIS A 45 -45.79 -76.54 25.16
CA HIS A 45 -45.79 -77.94 25.65
C HIS A 45 -46.64 -79.02 24.90
N ASN A 46 -46.28 -80.32 24.85
CA ASN A 46 -45.02 -81.03 25.17
C ASN A 46 -45.04 -82.49 24.62
N ASN A 47 -43.88 -83.17 24.62
CA ASN A 47 -43.71 -84.63 24.89
C ASN A 47 -44.24 -85.66 23.85
N THR A 48 -43.71 -86.89 23.66
CA THR A 48 -42.54 -87.64 24.23
C THR A 48 -42.32 -88.99 23.50
N ILE A 49 -41.14 -89.66 23.70
CA ILE A 49 -40.96 -91.14 23.85
C ILE A 49 -41.14 -92.02 22.57
N GLN A 50 -40.40 -93.11 22.26
CA GLN A 50 -39.22 -93.85 22.81
C GLN A 50 -38.52 -94.67 21.67
N LYS A 51 -37.22 -95.03 21.75
CA LYS A 51 -36.62 -96.38 22.06
C LYS A 51 -37.25 -97.61 21.33
N GLU A 52 -36.55 -98.70 20.94
CA GLU A 52 -35.14 -99.17 21.06
C GLU A 52 -34.90 -100.42 20.16
N ASN A 53 -33.62 -100.75 19.85
CA ASN A 53 -33.03 -102.11 19.77
C ASN A 53 -33.55 -103.21 18.79
N THR A 54 -32.90 -104.38 18.57
CA THR A 54 -31.54 -104.74 18.07
C THR A 54 -31.58 -106.22 17.55
N ILE A 55 -30.49 -106.72 16.92
CA ILE A 55 -30.00 -108.14 16.90
C ILE A 55 -30.43 -109.12 15.75
N GLN A 56 -29.37 -109.62 15.07
CA GLN A 56 -29.02 -110.92 14.45
C GLN A 56 -29.93 -111.80 13.54
N GLU A 57 -29.31 -112.22 12.43
CA GLU A 57 -29.05 -113.60 11.95
C GLU A 57 -29.93 -114.76 12.49
N ASP A 58 -30.54 -115.57 11.61
CA ASP A 58 -29.87 -116.79 11.12
C ASP A 58 -30.58 -117.48 9.90
N ASN A 59 -29.90 -118.50 9.39
CA ASN A 59 -29.98 -119.28 8.16
C ASN A 59 -31.21 -120.18 7.80
N ILE A 60 -31.25 -120.57 6.50
CA ILE A 60 -31.67 -121.86 5.87
C ILE A 60 -33.14 -122.14 5.42
N ILE A 61 -33.32 -122.24 4.07
CA ILE A 61 -34.00 -123.27 3.20
C ILE A 61 -35.46 -123.73 3.57
N THR A 62 -36.49 -123.89 2.71
CA THR A 62 -36.61 -124.35 1.28
C THR A 62 -37.85 -123.77 0.51
N GLU A 63 -37.85 -123.92 -0.83
CA GLU A 63 -38.97 -124.10 -1.81
C GLU A 63 -40.47 -123.84 -1.42
N ASN A 64 -41.36 -123.26 -2.25
CA ASN A 64 -41.70 -123.66 -3.64
C ASN A 64 -42.57 -122.64 -4.44
N LYS A 65 -42.83 -122.90 -5.74
CA LYS A 65 -43.42 -121.99 -6.78
C LYS A 65 -44.96 -121.74 -6.74
N LYS A 66 -45.42 -120.57 -7.26
CA LYS A 66 -46.28 -120.44 -8.49
C LYS A 66 -46.53 -118.99 -8.98
N GLU A 67 -47.17 -118.85 -10.16
CA GLU A 67 -47.01 -117.77 -11.17
C GLU A 67 -48.01 -116.58 -11.20
N ASP A 68 -47.53 -115.48 -11.82
CA ASP A 68 -48.16 -114.47 -12.71
C ASP A 68 -49.46 -113.68 -12.40
N ILE A 69 -49.29 -112.34 -12.25
CA ILE A 69 -49.77 -111.27 -13.18
C ILE A 69 -48.80 -110.06 -13.09
N LYS A 70 -48.28 -109.51 -14.21
CA LYS A 70 -47.36 -108.33 -14.18
C LYS A 70 -48.07 -106.97 -14.37
N ASN A 71 -48.23 -106.23 -13.27
CA ASN A 71 -48.55 -104.79 -13.28
C ASN A 71 -47.33 -103.93 -13.67
N LYS A 72 -47.55 -102.80 -14.37
CA LYS A 72 -46.48 -101.81 -14.64
C LYS A 72 -45.98 -101.17 -13.35
N ILE A 73 -44.66 -101.10 -13.20
CA ILE A 73 -44.01 -100.62 -11.98
C ILE A 73 -43.65 -99.13 -12.05
N LYS A 74 -43.50 -98.49 -10.88
CA LYS A 74 -43.02 -97.11 -10.78
C LYS A 74 -41.52 -97.08 -11.11
N PRO A 75 -41.05 -96.26 -12.07
CA PRO A 75 -39.63 -96.15 -12.38
C PRO A 75 -38.85 -95.57 -11.19
N GLN A 76 -37.65 -96.09 -10.96
CA GLN A 76 -36.65 -95.42 -10.15
C GLN A 76 -35.99 -94.33 -10.99
N ILE A 77 -36.09 -93.08 -10.53
CA ILE A 77 -35.52 -91.92 -11.20
C ILE A 77 -34.66 -91.15 -10.19
N SER A 78 -33.36 -91.07 -10.47
CA SER A 78 -32.42 -90.24 -9.71
C SER A 78 -32.29 -88.88 -10.41
N PHE A 79 -32.84 -87.84 -9.78
CA PHE A 79 -32.80 -86.47 -10.30
C PHE A 79 -32.21 -85.51 -9.26
N LYS A 80 -30.88 -85.37 -9.30
CA LYS A 80 -30.12 -84.63 -8.29
C LYS A 80 -30.28 -83.11 -8.47
N PRO A 81 -30.25 -82.33 -7.37
CA PRO A 81 -30.20 -80.87 -7.44
C PRO A 81 -28.98 -80.39 -8.23
N VAL A 82 -29.10 -79.23 -8.87
CA VAL A 82 -28.02 -78.57 -9.61
C VAL A 82 -27.70 -77.24 -8.95
N ASN A 83 -26.44 -77.06 -8.52
CA ASN A 83 -25.94 -75.79 -7.99
C ASN A 83 -25.02 -75.15 -9.04
N THR A 84 -25.25 -73.89 -9.41
CA THR A 84 -24.43 -73.18 -10.40
C THR A 84 -24.57 -71.66 -10.27
N THR A 85 -23.84 -70.89 -11.09
CA THR A 85 -23.98 -69.44 -11.21
C THR A 85 -24.76 -69.05 -12.47
N ILE A 86 -25.29 -67.83 -12.47
CA ILE A 86 -25.93 -67.19 -13.64
C ILE A 86 -24.95 -67.18 -14.83
N GLY A 87 -25.44 -67.45 -16.04
CA GLY A 87 -24.64 -67.48 -17.28
C GLY A 87 -23.96 -68.82 -17.58
N ASN A 88 -23.82 -69.73 -16.61
CA ASN A 88 -23.18 -71.02 -16.85
C ASN A 88 -24.03 -71.95 -17.73
N LYS A 89 -23.34 -72.77 -18.54
CA LYS A 89 -23.93 -73.90 -19.25
C LYS A 89 -23.86 -75.14 -18.36
N ILE A 90 -25.01 -75.62 -17.91
CA ILE A 90 -25.14 -76.84 -17.11
C ILE A 90 -25.56 -78.02 -18.00
N ASN A 91 -25.35 -79.24 -17.49
CA ASN A 91 -25.93 -80.46 -18.03
C ASN A 91 -26.96 -81.00 -17.03
N ILE A 92 -28.24 -80.82 -17.34
CA ILE A 92 -29.34 -81.34 -16.53
C ILE A 92 -29.47 -82.82 -16.86
N LYS A 93 -29.18 -83.69 -15.89
CA LYS A 93 -29.16 -85.14 -16.07
C LYS A 93 -30.12 -85.82 -15.09
N ALA A 94 -30.85 -86.81 -15.59
CA ALA A 94 -31.61 -87.76 -14.79
C ALA A 94 -31.23 -89.20 -15.18
N ASP A 95 -30.97 -90.04 -14.18
CA ASP A 95 -30.73 -91.48 -14.34
C ASP A 95 -32.03 -92.25 -14.05
N PHE A 96 -32.32 -93.25 -14.87
CA PHE A 96 -33.51 -94.12 -14.84
C PHE A 96 -33.07 -95.58 -14.72
N ASN A 97 -34.01 -96.51 -14.53
CA ASN A 97 -33.75 -97.94 -14.73
C ASN A 97 -33.12 -98.21 -16.12
N LYS A 98 -32.18 -99.15 -16.22
CA LYS A 98 -31.41 -99.41 -17.48
C LYS A 98 -32.28 -99.73 -18.71
N ASN A 99 -33.42 -100.36 -18.48
CA ASN A 99 -34.45 -100.74 -19.46
C ASN A 99 -35.55 -99.67 -19.65
N ALA A 100 -35.49 -98.52 -18.97
CA ALA A 100 -36.41 -97.43 -19.21
C ALA A 100 -36.16 -96.81 -20.60
N THR A 101 -37.24 -96.67 -21.38
CA THR A 101 -37.23 -96.09 -22.72
C THR A 101 -38.37 -95.08 -22.84
N GLY A 102 -38.35 -94.21 -23.85
CA GLY A 102 -39.36 -93.18 -24.04
C GLY A 102 -38.83 -91.78 -23.79
N ASN A 103 -39.74 -90.85 -23.51
CA ASN A 103 -39.52 -89.42 -23.69
C ASN A 103 -39.47 -88.68 -22.35
N VAL A 104 -38.48 -87.80 -22.20
CA VAL A 104 -38.27 -86.95 -21.02
C VAL A 104 -38.34 -85.48 -21.43
N ALA A 105 -39.10 -84.70 -20.67
CA ALA A 105 -39.16 -83.25 -20.78
C ALA A 105 -38.71 -82.62 -19.46
N PHE A 106 -37.55 -81.95 -19.48
CA PHE A 106 -37.10 -81.10 -18.36
C PHE A 106 -37.82 -79.75 -18.40
N LYS A 107 -38.15 -79.24 -17.20
CA LYS A 107 -38.88 -77.99 -16.96
C LYS A 107 -38.20 -77.20 -15.85
N ILE A 108 -38.19 -75.87 -15.96
CA ILE A 108 -37.83 -74.99 -14.85
C ILE A 108 -39.02 -74.08 -14.55
N ASN A 109 -39.42 -74.00 -13.29
CA ASN A 109 -40.63 -73.31 -12.82
C ASN A 109 -41.86 -73.64 -13.69
N LYS A 110 -42.12 -74.95 -13.87
CA LYS A 110 -43.20 -75.52 -14.70
C LYS A 110 -43.10 -75.29 -16.22
N LYS A 111 -42.20 -74.42 -16.73
CA LYS A 111 -41.99 -74.20 -18.17
C LYS A 111 -40.99 -75.20 -18.76
N THR A 112 -41.39 -75.91 -19.82
CA THR A 112 -40.51 -76.83 -20.55
C THR A 112 -39.32 -76.09 -21.16
N ILE A 113 -38.11 -76.54 -20.86
CA ILE A 113 -36.84 -75.98 -21.38
C ILE A 113 -36.22 -76.83 -22.50
N THR A 114 -36.72 -78.05 -22.68
CA THR A 114 -36.29 -78.98 -23.74
C THR A 114 -36.94 -78.58 -25.06
N LYS A 115 -36.12 -78.16 -26.04
CA LYS A 115 -36.60 -77.74 -27.38
C LYS A 115 -37.04 -78.90 -28.28
N GLN A 116 -36.63 -80.12 -27.94
CA GLN A 116 -36.96 -81.35 -28.64
C GLN A 116 -37.14 -82.48 -27.62
N THR A 117 -37.81 -83.54 -28.04
CA THR A 117 -38.05 -84.73 -27.22
C THR A 117 -36.73 -85.41 -26.84
N ILE A 118 -36.39 -85.44 -25.55
CA ILE A 118 -35.18 -86.13 -25.07
C ILE A 118 -35.52 -87.61 -24.88
N LYS A 119 -34.87 -88.48 -25.65
CA LYS A 119 -35.00 -89.94 -25.49
C LYS A 119 -34.07 -90.42 -24.36
N ILE A 120 -34.53 -91.39 -23.57
CA ILE A 120 -33.65 -92.11 -22.65
C ILE A 120 -32.73 -93.01 -23.47
N THR A 121 -31.42 -92.89 -23.25
CA THR A 121 -30.38 -93.71 -23.89
C THR A 121 -29.53 -94.34 -22.79
N ASN A 122 -29.39 -95.66 -22.78
CA ASN A 122 -28.66 -96.43 -21.76
C ASN A 122 -29.05 -96.05 -20.31
N GLY A 123 -30.35 -95.88 -20.05
CA GLY A 123 -30.88 -95.49 -18.74
C GLY A 123 -30.62 -94.03 -18.34
N THR A 124 -30.09 -93.17 -19.22
CA THR A 124 -29.87 -91.74 -18.93
C THR A 124 -30.69 -90.84 -19.87
N ALA A 125 -31.25 -89.76 -19.33
CA ALA A 125 -31.63 -88.58 -20.12
C ALA A 125 -30.81 -87.37 -19.68
N SER A 126 -30.25 -86.64 -20.64
CA SER A 126 -29.45 -85.43 -20.37
C SER A 126 -29.85 -84.30 -21.31
N TYR A 127 -29.78 -83.07 -20.80
CA TYR A 127 -30.04 -81.87 -21.59
C TYR A 127 -29.12 -80.73 -21.16
N SER A 128 -28.32 -80.22 -22.08
CA SER A 128 -27.48 -79.06 -21.81
C SER A 128 -28.28 -77.77 -21.92
N TYR A 129 -28.25 -76.96 -20.86
CA TYR A 129 -29.01 -75.73 -20.73
C TYR A 129 -28.11 -74.61 -20.21
N THR A 130 -28.14 -73.46 -20.89
CA THR A 130 -27.44 -72.25 -20.43
C THR A 130 -28.37 -71.43 -19.55
N ILE A 131 -27.95 -71.13 -18.32
CA ILE A 131 -28.69 -70.27 -17.40
C ILE A 131 -28.74 -68.84 -17.97
N PRO A 132 -29.93 -68.26 -18.23
CA PRO A 132 -30.01 -66.91 -18.78
C PRO A 132 -29.40 -65.86 -17.85
N SER A 133 -28.64 -64.90 -18.42
CA SER A 133 -27.94 -63.84 -17.69
C SER A 133 -28.84 -62.84 -16.94
N THR A 134 -30.15 -62.90 -17.22
CA THR A 134 -31.20 -62.09 -16.61
C THR A 134 -31.79 -62.68 -15.32
N TRP A 135 -31.43 -63.91 -14.96
CA TRP A 135 -31.98 -64.57 -13.77
C TRP A 135 -31.34 -64.04 -12.47
N SER A 136 -32.11 -64.06 -11.38
CA SER A 136 -31.64 -63.73 -10.03
C SER A 136 -31.04 -64.95 -9.34
N ALA A 137 -30.06 -64.75 -8.46
CA ALA A 137 -29.55 -65.79 -7.57
C ALA A 137 -30.63 -66.19 -6.54
N LYS A 138 -31.22 -67.38 -6.72
CA LYS A 138 -32.23 -68.01 -5.86
C LYS A 138 -32.42 -69.48 -6.26
N ASN A 139 -33.29 -70.17 -5.53
CA ASN A 139 -33.76 -71.51 -5.89
C ASN A 139 -34.87 -71.45 -6.95
N TYR A 140 -34.77 -72.32 -7.95
CA TYR A 140 -35.78 -72.55 -8.99
C TYR A 140 -36.24 -74.00 -8.90
N ASN A 141 -37.53 -74.25 -9.09
CA ASN A 141 -38.05 -75.62 -9.21
C ASN A 141 -37.58 -76.21 -10.53
N LEU A 142 -36.78 -77.26 -10.48
CA LEU A 142 -36.31 -78.02 -11.63
C LEU A 142 -37.06 -79.35 -11.64
N SER A 143 -37.94 -79.56 -12.61
CA SER A 143 -38.82 -80.73 -12.68
C SER A 143 -38.64 -81.50 -13.97
N LEU A 144 -38.84 -82.81 -13.93
CA LEU A 144 -38.89 -83.65 -15.12
C LEU A 144 -40.27 -84.29 -15.28
N SER A 145 -40.64 -84.57 -16.52
CA SER A 145 -41.82 -85.36 -16.88
C SER A 145 -41.39 -86.47 -17.82
N TYR A 146 -41.58 -87.72 -17.40
CA TYR A 146 -41.26 -88.93 -18.17
C TYR A 146 -42.55 -89.59 -18.67
N SER A 147 -42.58 -89.97 -19.96
CA SER A 147 -43.76 -90.55 -20.62
C SER A 147 -44.15 -91.95 -20.16
N GLY A 148 -43.27 -92.69 -19.48
CA GLY A 148 -43.44 -94.13 -19.29
C GLY A 148 -43.13 -94.94 -20.56
N ASN A 149 -43.19 -96.27 -20.43
CA ASN A 149 -43.09 -97.23 -21.53
C ASN A 149 -44.00 -98.47 -21.29
N LYS A 150 -43.67 -99.63 -21.88
CA LYS A 150 -44.41 -100.88 -21.67
C LYS A 150 -44.28 -101.45 -20.24
N GLU A 151 -43.21 -101.11 -19.52
CA GLU A 151 -42.86 -101.67 -18.22
C GLU A 151 -43.03 -100.66 -17.07
N TYR A 152 -42.81 -99.37 -17.35
CA TYR A 152 -42.80 -98.28 -16.37
C TYR A 152 -43.91 -97.26 -16.59
N ASN A 153 -44.51 -96.79 -15.49
CA ASN A 153 -45.53 -95.73 -15.48
C ASN A 153 -44.94 -94.34 -15.76
N SER A 154 -45.73 -93.48 -16.43
CA SER A 154 -45.39 -92.05 -16.60
C SER A 154 -45.22 -91.38 -15.25
N THR A 155 -44.14 -90.65 -15.05
CA THR A 155 -43.75 -90.13 -13.72
C THR A 155 -43.26 -88.69 -13.81
N LYS A 156 -43.54 -87.89 -12.78
CA LYS A 156 -42.96 -86.56 -12.56
C LYS A 156 -42.10 -86.60 -11.30
N THR A 157 -40.95 -85.95 -11.35
CA THR A 157 -40.02 -85.81 -10.22
C THR A 157 -39.48 -84.39 -10.22
N ASP A 158 -39.41 -83.80 -9.03
CA ASP A 158 -38.96 -82.43 -8.80
C ASP A 158 -37.64 -82.44 -8.02
N THR A 159 -36.81 -81.43 -8.28
CA THR A 159 -35.54 -81.14 -7.62
C THR A 159 -35.28 -79.63 -7.66
N THR A 160 -34.14 -79.18 -7.17
CA THR A 160 -33.80 -77.74 -7.11
C THR A 160 -32.68 -77.39 -8.07
N LEU A 161 -32.85 -76.27 -8.80
CA LEU A 161 -31.76 -75.54 -9.43
C LEU A 161 -31.43 -74.33 -8.55
N THR A 162 -30.30 -74.37 -7.86
CA THR A 162 -29.81 -73.26 -7.01
C THR A 162 -28.88 -72.38 -7.84
N LEU A 163 -29.25 -71.09 -7.99
CA LEU A 163 -28.35 -70.09 -8.56
C LEU A 163 -27.68 -69.28 -7.45
N THR A 164 -26.35 -69.34 -7.38
CA THR A 164 -25.54 -68.49 -6.50
C THR A 164 -25.17 -67.16 -7.18
N LYS A 165 -24.83 -66.15 -6.36
CA LYS A 165 -24.37 -64.85 -6.86
C LYS A 165 -22.98 -64.98 -7.49
N LEU A 166 -22.74 -64.29 -8.59
CA LEU A 166 -21.42 -64.12 -9.19
C LEU A 166 -20.49 -63.37 -8.22
N PRO A 167 -19.24 -63.79 -8.01
CA PRO A 167 -18.30 -63.01 -7.22
C PRO A 167 -18.04 -61.63 -7.87
N THR A 168 -18.07 -60.59 -7.05
CA THR A 168 -17.71 -59.23 -7.47
C THR A 168 -16.19 -59.06 -7.40
N ILE A 169 -15.58 -58.39 -8.36
CA ILE A 169 -14.17 -57.96 -8.36
C ILE A 169 -14.17 -56.43 -8.26
N MET A 170 -13.39 -55.89 -7.32
CA MET A 170 -13.25 -54.45 -7.11
C MET A 170 -11.77 -54.05 -7.15
N THR A 171 -11.45 -52.94 -7.83
CA THR A 171 -10.10 -52.37 -7.81
C THR A 171 -10.13 -50.88 -7.46
N MET A 172 -9.18 -50.46 -6.63
CA MET A 172 -9.00 -49.09 -6.14
C MET A 172 -7.51 -48.77 -6.15
N LYS A 173 -7.12 -47.53 -6.45
CA LYS A 173 -5.72 -47.09 -6.52
C LYS A 173 -5.28 -46.40 -5.22
N ASN A 174 -4.00 -46.55 -4.88
CA ASN A 174 -3.36 -45.73 -3.85
C ASN A 174 -3.31 -44.26 -4.29
N ILE A 175 -3.43 -43.33 -3.35
CA ILE A 175 -3.42 -41.88 -3.57
C ILE A 175 -2.39 -41.25 -2.64
N THR A 176 -1.54 -40.38 -3.20
CA THR A 176 -0.67 -39.50 -2.41
C THR A 176 -1.19 -38.07 -2.51
N SER A 177 -1.39 -37.40 -1.38
CA SER A 177 -1.97 -36.05 -1.32
C SER A 177 -1.49 -35.28 -0.07
N LYS A 178 -2.17 -34.22 0.34
CA LYS A 178 -1.88 -33.42 1.54
C LYS A 178 -3.17 -33.14 2.34
N PRO A 179 -3.09 -32.83 3.65
CA PRO A 179 -4.24 -32.36 4.42
C PRO A 179 -4.83 -31.07 3.80
N GLY A 180 -6.15 -30.97 3.69
CA GLY A 180 -6.85 -29.85 3.04
C GLY A 180 -7.11 -30.03 1.55
N SER A 181 -6.42 -30.95 0.86
CA SER A 181 -6.59 -31.14 -0.58
C SER A 181 -7.84 -31.97 -0.93
N THR A 182 -8.49 -31.64 -2.05
CA THR A 182 -9.52 -32.49 -2.67
C THR A 182 -8.87 -33.60 -3.49
N ILE A 183 -9.31 -34.84 -3.28
CA ILE A 183 -8.90 -36.02 -4.02
C ILE A 183 -10.10 -36.68 -4.70
N THR A 184 -9.85 -37.39 -5.79
CA THR A 184 -10.86 -38.20 -6.49
C THR A 184 -10.63 -39.67 -6.15
N LEU A 185 -11.62 -40.27 -5.47
CA LEU A 185 -11.66 -41.68 -5.13
C LEU A 185 -12.39 -42.42 -6.25
N GLU A 186 -11.70 -43.29 -6.97
CA GLU A 186 -12.28 -44.14 -8.01
C GLU A 186 -12.26 -45.60 -7.57
N THR A 187 -13.35 -46.32 -7.81
CA THR A 187 -13.37 -47.78 -7.71
C THR A 187 -14.07 -48.39 -8.92
N GLN A 188 -13.39 -49.30 -9.59
CA GLN A 188 -13.93 -50.12 -10.66
C GLN A 188 -14.60 -51.36 -10.06
N VAL A 189 -15.82 -51.67 -10.48
CA VAL A 189 -16.64 -52.77 -9.96
C VAL A 189 -17.17 -53.61 -11.13
N ILE A 190 -16.70 -54.85 -11.22
CA ILE A 190 -17.08 -55.83 -12.25
C ILE A 190 -17.44 -57.16 -11.58
N ASN A 191 -18.06 -58.09 -12.32
CA ASN A 191 -18.20 -59.48 -11.88
C ASN A 191 -17.13 -60.39 -12.52
N THR A 192 -17.08 -61.66 -12.12
CA THR A 192 -16.17 -62.67 -12.69
C THR A 192 -16.38 -62.98 -14.18
N LEU A 193 -17.42 -62.44 -14.82
CA LEU A 193 -17.62 -62.49 -16.27
C LEU A 193 -17.09 -61.22 -16.97
N ASN A 194 -16.30 -60.40 -16.26
CA ASN A 194 -15.79 -59.09 -16.68
C ASN A 194 -16.89 -58.07 -17.06
N GLN A 195 -18.13 -58.26 -16.58
CA GLN A 195 -19.23 -57.34 -16.85
C GLN A 195 -19.27 -56.23 -15.78
N PRO A 196 -19.49 -54.96 -16.17
CA PRO A 196 -19.62 -53.86 -15.23
C PRO A 196 -20.87 -54.00 -14.37
N ILE A 197 -20.72 -53.76 -13.07
CA ILE A 197 -21.86 -53.70 -12.14
C ILE A 197 -22.35 -52.25 -12.11
N VAL A 198 -23.37 -51.96 -12.94
CA VAL A 198 -23.89 -50.61 -13.20
C VAL A 198 -25.02 -50.22 -12.23
N ASN A 199 -25.13 -48.93 -11.93
CA ASN A 199 -26.16 -48.31 -11.08
C ASN A 199 -26.26 -48.97 -9.70
N LYS A 200 -25.11 -49.12 -9.02
CA LYS A 200 -24.99 -49.61 -7.64
C LYS A 200 -24.19 -48.66 -6.77
N THR A 201 -24.63 -48.50 -5.53
CA THR A 201 -23.97 -47.68 -4.52
C THR A 201 -22.72 -48.37 -3.98
N ILE A 202 -21.60 -47.67 -4.02
CA ILE A 202 -20.31 -48.06 -3.44
C ILE A 202 -20.02 -47.12 -2.28
N GLY A 203 -19.84 -47.67 -1.08
CA GLY A 203 -19.48 -46.91 0.11
C GLY A 203 -17.96 -46.74 0.21
N PHE A 204 -17.49 -45.51 0.37
CA PHE A 204 -16.07 -45.18 0.57
C PHE A 204 -15.80 -44.89 2.05
N LYS A 205 -14.69 -45.41 2.55
CA LYS A 205 -14.28 -45.31 3.96
C LYS A 205 -12.81 -44.91 4.09
N ILE A 206 -12.49 -44.19 5.17
CA ILE A 206 -11.12 -43.94 5.63
C ILE A 206 -11.00 -44.50 7.05
N ASN A 207 -10.02 -45.37 7.30
CA ASN A 207 -9.81 -46.07 8.56
C ASN A 207 -11.13 -46.68 9.13
N GLY A 208 -11.93 -47.30 8.27
CA GLY A 208 -13.21 -47.92 8.62
C GLY A 208 -14.42 -46.97 8.74
N LYS A 209 -14.21 -45.65 8.90
CA LYS A 209 -15.30 -44.66 8.93
C LYS A 209 -15.76 -44.30 7.52
N THR A 210 -17.06 -44.39 7.25
CA THR A 210 -17.67 -43.95 5.98
C THR A 210 -17.50 -42.45 5.79
N ILE A 211 -16.96 -42.05 4.64
CA ILE A 211 -16.76 -40.64 4.23
C ILE A 211 -17.73 -40.20 3.12
N GLY A 212 -18.37 -41.15 2.45
CA GLY A 212 -19.34 -40.88 1.39
C GLY A 212 -19.69 -42.14 0.62
N ASN A 213 -20.50 -41.99 -0.41
CA ASN A 213 -20.83 -43.04 -1.35
C ASN A 213 -20.94 -42.46 -2.77
N ALA A 214 -20.81 -43.32 -3.78
CA ALA A 214 -21.06 -42.96 -5.17
C ALA A 214 -21.70 -44.12 -5.92
N ILE A 215 -22.42 -43.81 -6.99
CA ILE A 215 -23.12 -44.80 -7.83
C ILE A 215 -22.21 -45.19 -9.00
N THR A 216 -22.18 -46.48 -9.35
CA THR A 216 -21.44 -46.96 -10.52
C THR A 216 -22.08 -46.53 -11.84
N ASN A 217 -21.27 -45.94 -12.73
CA ASN A 217 -21.68 -45.59 -14.10
C ASN A 217 -21.79 -46.82 -15.02
N ASN A 218 -22.09 -46.61 -16.31
CA ASN A 218 -22.22 -47.66 -17.33
C ASN A 218 -20.98 -48.56 -17.48
N ASN A 219 -19.81 -48.07 -17.09
CA ASN A 219 -18.55 -48.83 -17.10
C ASN A 219 -18.25 -49.51 -15.76
N GLY A 220 -19.17 -49.48 -14.79
CA GLY A 220 -18.98 -50.07 -13.46
C GLY A 220 -18.09 -49.24 -12.53
N LYS A 221 -17.81 -47.96 -12.85
CA LYS A 221 -16.96 -47.08 -12.03
C LYS A 221 -17.79 -46.21 -11.11
N ALA A 222 -17.50 -46.26 -9.81
CA ALA A 222 -17.98 -45.30 -8.82
C ALA A 222 -16.88 -44.26 -8.54
N ILE A 223 -17.23 -42.97 -8.55
CA ILE A 223 -16.29 -41.85 -8.39
C ILE A 223 -16.81 -40.91 -7.31
N LEU A 224 -16.00 -40.63 -6.29
CA LEU A 224 -16.30 -39.70 -5.20
C LEU A 224 -15.18 -38.66 -5.07
N ASN A 225 -15.52 -37.38 -5.20
CA ASN A 225 -14.60 -36.29 -4.83
C ASN A 225 -14.70 -36.05 -3.32
N TYR A 226 -13.55 -36.03 -2.64
CA TYR A 226 -13.46 -35.90 -1.18
C TYR A 226 -12.38 -34.89 -0.79
N THR A 227 -12.75 -33.86 -0.03
CA THR A 227 -11.80 -32.91 0.56
C THR A 227 -11.27 -33.45 1.87
N ILE A 228 -9.97 -33.72 1.93
CA ILE A 228 -9.30 -34.23 3.13
C ILE A 228 -9.31 -33.13 4.19
N PRO A 229 -9.82 -33.35 5.42
CA PRO A 229 -9.79 -32.32 6.45
C PRO A 229 -8.37 -31.83 6.77
N SER A 230 -8.19 -30.52 6.90
CA SER A 230 -6.88 -29.88 7.16
C SER A 230 -6.28 -30.23 8.53
N THR A 231 -7.05 -30.88 9.40
CA THR A 231 -6.67 -31.44 10.71
C THR A 231 -6.01 -32.82 10.62
N TYR A 232 -6.07 -33.51 9.47
CA TYR A 232 -5.47 -34.84 9.33
C TYR A 232 -3.95 -34.78 9.51
N SER A 233 -3.42 -35.69 10.31
CA SER A 233 -1.98 -35.86 10.51
C SER A 233 -1.30 -36.37 9.23
N VAL A 234 -0.04 -35.96 9.02
CA VAL A 234 0.82 -36.45 7.94
C VAL A 234 1.23 -37.90 8.24
N LYS A 235 0.51 -38.85 7.66
CA LYS A 235 0.74 -40.30 7.74
C LYS A 235 -0.04 -41.02 6.64
N GLU A 236 0.04 -42.34 6.63
CA GLU A 236 -0.77 -43.21 5.78
C GLU A 236 -2.11 -43.57 6.46
N TYR A 237 -3.16 -43.65 5.65
CA TYR A 237 -4.53 -44.01 6.06
C TYR A 237 -5.03 -45.13 5.16
N ASN A 238 -5.79 -46.07 5.72
CA ASN A 238 -6.43 -47.14 4.95
C ASN A 238 -7.68 -46.58 4.25
N LEU A 239 -7.69 -46.63 2.92
CA LEU A 239 -8.87 -46.40 2.10
C LEU A 239 -9.56 -47.73 1.85
N THR A 240 -10.88 -47.76 2.00
CA THR A 240 -11.68 -48.96 1.71
C THR A 240 -12.89 -48.57 0.88
N SER A 241 -13.18 -49.33 -0.18
CA SER A 241 -14.46 -49.25 -0.89
C SER A 241 -15.24 -50.55 -0.75
N VAL A 242 -16.56 -50.44 -0.58
CA VAL A 242 -17.45 -51.53 -0.17
C VAL A 242 -18.66 -51.62 -1.10
N PHE A 243 -18.94 -52.80 -1.63
CA PHE A 243 -20.18 -53.14 -2.33
C PHE A 243 -21.00 -54.15 -1.49
N GLY A 244 -22.27 -53.81 -1.21
CA GLY A 244 -23.16 -54.58 -0.32
C GLY A 244 -23.85 -55.81 -0.91
N SER A 245 -23.49 -56.23 -2.13
CA SER A 245 -24.19 -57.23 -2.96
C SER A 245 -25.48 -56.73 -3.63
N ASP A 246 -25.92 -57.42 -4.68
CA ASP A 246 -27.24 -57.24 -5.31
C ASP A 246 -27.92 -58.60 -5.58
N SER A 247 -28.95 -58.65 -6.43
CA SER A 247 -29.68 -59.89 -6.78
C SER A 247 -28.91 -60.88 -7.66
N ARG A 248 -27.72 -60.51 -8.18
CA ARG A 248 -26.88 -61.34 -9.06
C ARG A 248 -25.42 -61.43 -8.61
N ASN A 249 -24.90 -60.45 -7.88
CA ASN A 249 -23.48 -60.28 -7.57
C ASN A 249 -23.22 -60.24 -6.04
N SER A 250 -22.16 -60.90 -5.57
CA SER A 250 -21.81 -60.98 -4.15
C SER A 250 -21.35 -59.62 -3.59
N ALA A 251 -21.36 -59.48 -2.27
CA ALA A 251 -20.64 -58.37 -1.64
C ALA A 251 -19.13 -58.53 -1.90
N ASN A 252 -18.40 -57.42 -1.95
CA ASN A 252 -16.94 -57.41 -1.90
C ASN A 252 -16.43 -56.08 -1.33
N ILE A 253 -15.15 -56.08 -0.94
CA ILE A 253 -14.41 -54.97 -0.36
C ILE A 253 -13.04 -54.93 -1.05
N THR A 254 -12.54 -53.74 -1.39
CA THR A 254 -11.14 -53.54 -1.77
C THR A 254 -10.50 -52.42 -0.95
N ASN A 255 -9.19 -52.52 -0.73
CA ASN A 255 -8.42 -51.55 0.05
C ASN A 255 -7.36 -50.84 -0.80
N ALA A 256 -6.96 -49.65 -0.38
CA ALA A 256 -5.88 -48.85 -0.92
C ALA A 256 -5.28 -47.95 0.17
N ILE A 257 -4.20 -47.24 -0.12
CA ILE A 257 -3.52 -46.33 0.83
C ILE A 257 -3.74 -44.88 0.41
N LEU A 258 -4.15 -44.03 1.36
CA LEU A 258 -4.03 -42.57 1.27
C LEU A 258 -2.79 -42.12 2.04
N LYS A 259 -1.74 -41.72 1.33
CA LYS A 259 -0.52 -41.18 1.90
C LYS A 259 -0.58 -39.65 1.95
N LEU A 260 -0.55 -39.08 3.15
CA LEU A 260 -0.52 -37.62 3.30
C LEU A 260 0.92 -37.12 3.49
N ASN A 261 1.30 -36.14 2.67
CA ASN A 261 2.60 -35.45 2.72
C ASN A 261 2.51 -34.14 3.51
N LYS A 262 3.67 -33.63 3.96
CA LYS A 262 3.77 -32.33 4.64
C LYS A 262 3.39 -31.17 3.72
N LEU A 263 2.68 -30.19 4.28
CA LEU A 263 2.35 -28.92 3.63
C LEU A 263 3.61 -28.04 3.54
N GLY A 264 3.80 -27.37 2.41
CA GLY A 264 4.78 -26.31 2.25
C GLY A 264 4.41 -25.08 3.08
N THR A 265 5.43 -24.28 3.42
CA THR A 265 5.29 -23.03 4.17
C THR A 265 5.93 -21.88 3.43
N ILE A 266 5.33 -20.71 3.56
CA ILE A 266 5.76 -19.46 2.92
C ILE A 266 6.00 -18.45 4.04
N ILE A 267 7.24 -17.99 4.15
CA ILE A 267 7.63 -16.89 5.05
C ILE A 267 7.72 -15.61 4.23
N LEU A 268 7.20 -14.51 4.77
CA LEU A 268 7.45 -13.17 4.26
C LEU A 268 8.17 -12.35 5.33
N VAL A 269 9.33 -11.81 4.97
CA VAL A 269 10.15 -10.90 5.78
C VAL A 269 10.10 -9.54 5.09
N GLN A 270 9.80 -8.48 5.82
CA GLN A 270 9.83 -7.12 5.27
C GLN A 270 11.26 -6.58 5.28
N GLN A 271 11.56 -5.66 4.36
CA GLN A 271 12.78 -4.86 4.43
C GLN A 271 12.67 -3.92 5.63
N ILE A 272 13.73 -3.77 6.41
CA ILE A 272 13.78 -2.90 7.59
C ILE A 272 14.86 -1.85 7.39
N THR A 273 14.58 -0.62 7.80
CA THR A 273 15.59 0.42 7.97
C THR A 273 15.64 0.78 9.44
N SER A 274 16.84 0.81 10.04
CA SER A 274 17.02 1.26 11.42
C SER A 274 18.37 1.92 11.64
N ASP A 275 18.40 2.85 12.59
CA ASP A 275 19.65 3.43 13.07
C ASP A 275 20.43 2.47 13.98
N VAL A 276 21.74 2.69 14.06
CA VAL A 276 22.61 2.11 15.10
C VAL A 276 22.12 2.51 16.51
N LYS A 277 22.48 1.71 17.53
CA LYS A 277 22.00 1.81 18.92
C LYS A 277 20.48 1.66 19.13
N VAL A 278 19.64 1.58 18.08
CA VAL A 278 18.19 1.42 18.20
C VAL A 278 17.80 -0.05 18.40
N ASN A 279 16.93 -0.32 19.39
CA ASN A 279 16.34 -1.63 19.64
C ASN A 279 15.23 -1.95 18.62
N THR A 280 15.65 -2.53 17.50
CA THR A 280 14.85 -2.70 16.29
C THR A 280 13.90 -3.88 16.43
N THR A 281 12.67 -3.73 15.94
CA THR A 281 11.67 -4.82 15.93
C THR A 281 11.64 -5.51 14.58
N PHE A 282 12.04 -6.77 14.54
CA PHE A 282 12.03 -7.63 13.36
C PHE A 282 10.73 -8.43 13.33
N ILE A 283 9.96 -8.31 12.26
CA ILE A 283 8.67 -8.99 12.08
C ILE A 283 8.75 -9.87 10.84
N ALA A 284 8.35 -11.12 10.99
CA ALA A 284 8.12 -12.03 9.88
C ALA A 284 6.72 -12.64 9.97
N THR A 285 6.09 -12.87 8.82
CA THR A 285 4.81 -13.57 8.73
C THR A 285 5.00 -14.94 8.10
N ILE A 286 4.21 -15.91 8.51
CA ILE A 286 4.27 -17.28 7.98
C ILE A 286 2.87 -17.87 7.80
N ARG A 287 2.69 -18.56 6.67
CA ARG A 287 1.48 -19.26 6.27
C ARG A 287 1.83 -20.59 5.60
N ASP A 288 0.88 -21.51 5.53
CA ASP A 288 1.02 -22.68 4.67
C ASP A 288 0.73 -22.34 3.19
N GLU A 289 1.01 -23.28 2.29
CA GLU A 289 0.70 -23.21 0.86
C GLU A 289 -0.79 -22.98 0.54
N ASN A 290 -1.68 -23.18 1.52
CA ASN A 290 -3.13 -22.96 1.42
C ASN A 290 -3.59 -21.70 2.20
N ASN A 291 -2.67 -20.79 2.56
CA ASN A 291 -2.91 -19.53 3.27
C ASN A 291 -3.34 -19.62 4.75
N ASN A 292 -3.29 -20.80 5.36
CA ASN A 292 -3.66 -21.03 6.76
C ASN A 292 -2.55 -20.66 7.75
N PRO A 293 -2.86 -20.42 9.04
CA PRO A 293 -1.86 -20.26 10.08
C PRO A 293 -0.96 -21.48 10.26
N VAL A 294 0.34 -21.21 10.43
CA VAL A 294 1.36 -22.20 10.80
C VAL A 294 1.66 -22.07 12.29
N LEU A 295 1.90 -23.20 12.96
CA LEU A 295 2.27 -23.27 14.39
C LEU A 295 3.75 -23.63 14.55
N GLY A 296 4.34 -23.22 15.67
CA GLY A 296 5.76 -23.41 15.99
C GLY A 296 6.46 -22.08 16.22
N SER A 297 7.73 -21.99 15.88
CA SER A 297 8.57 -20.81 16.09
C SER A 297 9.38 -20.46 14.83
N LEU A 298 9.68 -19.18 14.63
CA LEU A 298 10.64 -18.72 13.62
C LEU A 298 12.00 -18.43 14.28
N SER A 299 13.08 -18.87 13.64
CA SER A 299 14.46 -18.52 13.99
C SER A 299 14.90 -17.33 13.14
N PHE A 300 15.52 -16.35 13.77
CA PHE A 300 15.97 -15.11 13.14
C PHE A 300 17.50 -15.03 13.19
N LYS A 301 18.11 -14.76 12.04
CA LYS A 301 19.53 -14.45 11.91
C LYS A 301 19.72 -13.10 11.23
N ILE A 302 20.80 -12.43 11.60
CA ILE A 302 21.29 -11.25 10.91
C ILE A 302 22.71 -11.58 10.41
N ASN A 303 22.88 -11.65 9.08
CA ASN A 303 23.99 -12.35 8.43
C ASN A 303 24.18 -13.76 9.06
N SER A 304 25.36 -14.04 9.60
CA SER A 304 25.66 -15.31 10.30
C SER A 304 25.25 -15.30 11.78
N LEU A 305 24.93 -14.15 12.38
CA LEU A 305 24.60 -14.04 13.80
C LEU A 305 23.18 -14.52 14.07
N ASN A 306 23.03 -15.50 14.98
CA ASN A 306 21.73 -15.92 15.49
C ASN A 306 21.25 -14.92 16.55
N ILE A 307 20.13 -14.24 16.31
CA ILE A 307 19.54 -13.30 17.27
C ILE A 307 18.43 -13.94 18.11
N GLY A 308 18.05 -15.19 17.83
CA GLY A 308 17.14 -15.99 18.65
C GLY A 308 16.05 -16.69 17.85
N SER A 309 15.05 -17.21 18.57
CA SER A 309 13.82 -17.77 17.98
C SER A 309 12.62 -17.37 18.81
N GLN A 310 11.49 -17.11 18.15
CA GLN A 310 10.26 -16.62 18.79
C GLN A 310 9.04 -17.41 18.29
N PRO A 311 8.00 -17.60 19.12
CA PRO A 311 6.80 -18.34 18.75
C PRO A 311 5.98 -17.59 17.69
N ILE A 312 5.25 -18.36 16.89
CA ILE A 312 4.29 -17.81 15.92
C ILE A 312 2.96 -17.55 16.63
N VAL A 313 2.54 -16.29 16.68
CA VAL A 313 1.26 -15.81 17.22
C VAL A 313 0.50 -15.11 16.09
N ASN A 314 -0.74 -15.52 15.82
CA ASN A 314 -1.62 -14.93 14.79
C ASN A 314 -0.94 -14.75 13.40
N LYS A 315 -0.27 -15.80 12.90
CA LYS A 315 0.53 -15.82 11.65
C LYS A 315 1.82 -14.98 11.66
N THR A 316 2.14 -14.32 12.76
CA THR A 316 3.32 -13.44 12.90
C THR A 316 4.31 -14.00 13.92
N SER A 317 5.59 -13.67 13.77
CA SER A 317 6.58 -13.82 14.83
C SER A 317 7.44 -12.56 14.87
N THR A 318 7.77 -12.11 16.08
CA THR A 318 8.45 -10.84 16.31
C THR A 318 9.60 -11.02 17.28
N ILE A 319 10.76 -10.46 16.96
CA ILE A 319 11.94 -10.42 17.83
C ILE A 319 12.51 -9.00 17.86
N LYS A 320 13.20 -8.63 18.94
CA LYS A 320 13.88 -7.33 19.07
C LYS A 320 15.39 -7.51 19.16
N TYR A 321 16.16 -6.62 18.52
CA TYR A 321 17.61 -6.64 18.56
C TYR A 321 18.18 -5.21 18.39
N THR A 322 19.16 -4.84 19.22
CA THR A 322 19.81 -3.54 19.19
C THR A 322 20.93 -3.51 18.15
N ILE A 323 20.85 -2.63 17.16
CA ILE A 323 21.82 -2.57 16.06
C ILE A 323 23.18 -2.02 16.57
N PRO A 324 24.29 -2.75 16.45
CA PRO A 324 25.60 -2.25 16.88
C PRO A 324 26.17 -1.23 15.88
N THR A 325 26.96 -0.28 16.37
CA THR A 325 27.64 0.75 15.56
C THR A 325 28.62 0.18 14.54
N SER A 326 29.18 -1.02 14.78
CA SER A 326 30.11 -1.70 13.88
C SER A 326 29.49 -2.20 12.56
N TRP A 327 28.16 -2.14 12.43
CA TRP A 327 27.42 -2.49 11.21
C TRP A 327 27.09 -1.28 10.33
N LEU A 328 27.59 -0.08 10.66
CA LEU A 328 27.26 1.14 9.95
C LEU A 328 27.63 1.10 8.46
N GLU A 329 26.79 1.73 7.62
CA GLU A 329 26.93 1.84 6.16
C GLU A 329 27.04 0.48 5.41
N LYS A 330 26.70 -0.63 6.09
CA LYS A 330 26.65 -1.98 5.49
C LYS A 330 25.20 -2.36 5.17
N THR A 331 25.02 -2.95 3.99
CA THR A 331 23.81 -3.72 3.67
C THR A 331 23.89 -5.06 4.39
N VAL A 332 22.90 -5.36 5.23
CA VAL A 332 22.91 -6.54 6.12
C VAL A 332 21.71 -7.42 5.79
N THR A 333 21.89 -8.74 5.75
CA THR A 333 20.81 -9.69 5.41
C THR A 333 20.09 -10.16 6.67
N ILE A 334 18.77 -10.06 6.69
CA ILE A 334 17.87 -10.71 7.64
C ILE A 334 17.50 -12.07 7.04
N THR A 335 17.82 -13.15 7.74
CA THR A 335 17.43 -14.52 7.35
C THR A 335 16.46 -15.06 8.39
N VAL A 336 15.27 -15.48 7.96
CA VAL A 336 14.25 -16.06 8.84
C VAL A 336 13.93 -17.48 8.40
N THR A 337 14.10 -18.43 9.32
CA THR A 337 13.95 -19.86 9.06
C THR A 337 12.86 -20.47 9.94
N TYR A 338 11.96 -21.22 9.31
CA TYR A 338 11.08 -22.17 9.97
C TYR A 338 11.63 -23.59 9.76
N LEU A 339 11.94 -24.29 10.85
CA LEU A 339 12.56 -25.62 10.80
C LEU A 339 11.60 -26.75 10.38
N GLY A 340 10.30 -26.45 10.23
CA GLY A 340 9.27 -27.44 9.96
C GLY A 340 8.76 -28.13 11.23
N THR A 341 7.74 -28.97 11.06
CA THR A 341 7.13 -29.79 12.12
C THR A 341 6.78 -31.16 11.54
N SER A 342 6.03 -32.00 12.28
CA SER A 342 5.40 -33.20 11.73
C SER A 342 4.42 -32.89 10.60
N LYS A 343 3.72 -31.74 10.64
CA LYS A 343 2.72 -31.32 9.64
C LYS A 343 3.30 -30.49 8.49
N TYR A 344 4.24 -29.59 8.79
CA TYR A 344 4.73 -28.57 7.87
C TYR A 344 6.19 -28.82 7.47
N LYS A 345 6.53 -28.54 6.21
CA LYS A 345 7.93 -28.52 5.73
C LYS A 345 8.71 -27.35 6.37
N SER A 346 10.03 -27.39 6.27
CA SER A 346 10.87 -26.23 6.54
C SER A 346 10.80 -25.22 5.40
N SER A 347 11.09 -23.95 5.71
CA SER A 347 11.21 -22.86 4.73
C SER A 347 12.11 -21.75 5.28
N THR A 348 12.81 -21.06 4.39
CA THR A 348 13.64 -19.89 4.73
C THR A 348 13.28 -18.74 3.81
N ALA A 349 13.29 -17.52 4.33
CA ALA A 349 13.17 -16.30 3.55
C ALA A 349 14.22 -15.27 4.00
N ASN A 350 14.70 -14.46 3.06
CA ASN A 350 15.70 -13.43 3.29
C ASN A 350 15.14 -12.06 2.90
N ASN A 351 15.55 -11.00 3.60
CA ASN A 351 15.38 -9.62 3.16
C ASN A 351 16.52 -8.75 3.72
N THR A 352 16.53 -7.45 3.40
CA THR A 352 17.59 -6.52 3.77
C THR A 352 17.24 -5.72 5.03
N LEU A 353 18.24 -5.55 5.89
CA LEU A 353 18.32 -4.50 6.91
C LEU A 353 19.24 -3.39 6.37
N ILE A 354 18.68 -2.20 6.16
CA ILE A 354 19.43 -0.97 5.90
C ILE A 354 19.77 -0.31 7.24
N ILE A 355 21.04 0.01 7.44
CA ILE A 355 21.54 0.57 8.71
C ILE A 355 21.95 2.03 8.51
N THR A 356 21.33 2.92 9.28
CA THR A 356 21.56 4.37 9.23
C THR A 356 22.21 4.90 10.52
N ASN A 357 22.59 6.19 10.53
CA ASN A 357 23.24 6.84 11.66
C ASN A 357 22.56 8.14 12.08
N LYS A 358 21.24 8.14 12.28
CA LYS A 358 20.49 9.34 12.70
C LYS A 358 20.44 9.53 14.21
N VAL A 359 21.26 8.79 14.97
CA VAL A 359 21.35 8.91 16.44
C VAL A 359 21.83 10.31 16.80
N SER A 360 21.15 10.96 17.73
CA SER A 360 21.60 12.28 18.20
C SER A 360 22.97 12.23 18.86
N SER A 361 23.72 13.31 18.78
CA SER A 361 25.00 13.47 19.49
C SER A 361 25.09 14.86 20.10
N TYR A 362 25.82 14.98 21.21
CA TYR A 362 26.03 16.23 21.92
C TYR A 362 27.48 16.69 21.78
N VAL A 363 27.67 18.00 21.71
CA VAL A 363 28.99 18.65 21.63
C VAL A 363 29.06 19.75 22.67
N ASP A 364 30.15 19.79 23.44
CA ASP A 364 30.43 20.81 24.45
C ASP A 364 31.88 21.28 24.24
N PRO A 365 32.14 22.56 23.90
CA PRO A 365 33.48 23.01 23.54
C PRO A 365 34.36 23.24 24.78
N LEU A 366 33.76 23.29 25.98
CA LEU A 366 34.42 23.56 27.25
C LEU A 366 34.73 22.29 28.04
N LYS A 367 33.85 21.28 27.97
CA LYS A 367 33.91 20.04 28.77
C LYS A 367 33.92 18.76 27.93
N GLY A 368 33.63 18.84 26.64
CA GLY A 368 33.63 17.69 25.75
C GLY A 368 35.03 17.17 25.44
N SER A 369 35.10 15.93 24.97
CA SER A 369 36.32 15.32 24.45
C SER A 369 35.98 14.49 23.23
N ASN A 370 36.82 14.56 22.19
CA ASN A 370 36.64 13.74 20.99
C ASN A 370 36.93 12.24 21.22
N ASN A 371 37.36 11.85 22.43
CA ASN A 371 37.42 10.45 22.87
C ASN A 371 36.11 9.96 23.53
N ASN A 372 35.13 10.84 23.76
CA ASN A 372 33.85 10.48 24.36
C ASN A 372 32.91 9.75 23.38
N ASN A 373 31.70 9.39 23.82
CA ASN A 373 30.73 8.62 23.04
C ASN A 373 29.61 9.46 22.38
N GLY A 374 29.61 10.78 22.58
CA GLY A 374 28.63 11.72 22.02
C GLY A 374 27.29 11.79 22.77
N GLU A 375 27.15 11.15 23.93
CA GLU A 375 25.94 11.24 24.76
C GLU A 375 25.94 12.52 25.61
N GLU A 376 24.79 12.91 26.16
CA GLU A 376 24.65 14.24 26.79
C GLU A 376 25.59 14.48 27.98
N ASN A 377 25.86 13.42 28.76
CA ASN A 377 26.78 13.47 29.91
C ASN A 377 28.26 13.28 29.50
N THR A 378 28.51 12.84 28.27
CA THR A 378 29.83 12.54 27.70
C THR A 378 29.90 13.05 26.25
N PRO A 379 29.82 14.37 26.03
CA PRO A 379 29.72 14.98 24.72
C PRO A 379 31.07 14.99 23.98
N TYR A 380 31.02 15.09 22.65
CA TYR A 380 32.19 15.41 21.82
C TYR A 380 32.68 16.84 22.08
N GLN A 381 33.91 17.17 21.67
CA GLN A 381 34.45 18.52 21.85
C GLN A 381 34.15 19.45 20.67
N THR A 382 34.23 18.93 19.44
CA THR A 382 34.10 19.72 18.20
C THR A 382 32.96 19.21 17.32
N ILE A 383 32.28 20.14 16.65
CA ILE A 383 31.21 19.88 15.67
C ILE A 383 31.77 19.03 14.52
N LYS A 384 32.96 19.38 14.02
CA LYS A 384 33.65 18.66 12.95
C LYS A 384 33.88 17.18 13.28
N TYR A 385 34.24 16.87 14.53
CA TYR A 385 34.37 15.48 14.96
C TYR A 385 33.02 14.77 15.08
N ALA A 386 32.02 15.40 15.67
CA ALA A 386 30.67 14.83 15.81
C ALA A 386 30.04 14.46 14.46
N LEU A 387 30.28 15.26 13.41
CA LEU A 387 29.86 14.97 12.03
C LEU A 387 30.50 13.71 11.44
N THR A 388 31.68 13.29 11.91
CA THR A 388 32.25 11.98 11.51
C THR A 388 31.54 10.79 12.17
N LYS A 389 30.71 11.05 13.20
CA LYS A 389 30.10 10.03 14.07
C LYS A 389 28.59 9.91 13.93
N THR A 390 27.92 10.89 13.33
CA THR A 390 26.46 10.86 13.12
C THR A 390 26.00 11.69 11.92
N ASN A 391 24.92 11.24 11.29
CA ASN A 391 24.10 11.96 10.30
C ASN A 391 22.73 12.35 10.92
N GLY A 392 22.66 12.42 12.25
CA GLY A 392 21.46 12.68 13.04
C GLY A 392 21.29 14.14 13.42
N THR A 393 20.94 14.37 14.68
CA THR A 393 20.90 15.72 15.25
C THR A 393 22.09 15.93 16.17
N ILE A 394 22.89 16.94 15.87
CA ILE A 394 24.02 17.40 16.67
C ILE A 394 23.51 18.54 17.56
N TYR A 395 23.46 18.30 18.87
CA TYR A 395 23.09 19.28 19.88
C TYR A 395 24.35 19.97 20.42
N LEU A 396 24.40 21.28 20.27
CA LEU A 396 25.49 22.11 20.76
C LEU A 396 25.08 22.73 22.10
N LYS A 397 25.87 22.49 23.15
CA LYS A 397 25.76 23.21 24.43
C LYS A 397 26.13 24.69 24.25
N GLU A 398 25.99 25.47 25.32
CA GLU A 398 26.45 26.86 25.31
C GLU A 398 27.99 26.94 25.32
N GLY A 399 28.55 27.89 24.56
CA GLY A 399 29.98 28.05 24.36
C GLY A 399 30.34 28.54 22.95
N ILE A 400 31.62 28.87 22.76
CA ILE A 400 32.18 29.31 21.48
C ILE A 400 32.88 28.13 20.80
N TYR A 401 32.38 27.73 19.64
CA TYR A 401 32.95 26.69 18.79
C TYR A 401 33.83 27.34 17.71
N LYS A 402 35.13 27.04 17.72
CA LYS A 402 36.07 27.49 16.69
C LYS A 402 36.25 26.41 15.64
N GLU A 403 35.52 26.54 14.54
CA GLU A 403 35.46 25.54 13.47
C GLU A 403 35.94 26.14 12.14
N SER A 404 36.34 25.30 11.18
CA SER A 404 36.63 25.69 9.78
C SER A 404 36.60 24.47 8.87
N ASN A 405 36.35 24.68 7.57
CA ASN A 405 36.37 23.66 6.54
C ASN A 405 35.53 22.44 6.92
N ILE A 406 34.26 22.65 7.28
CA ILE A 406 33.30 21.56 7.49
C ILE A 406 32.49 21.36 6.21
N THR A 407 32.77 20.26 5.51
CA THR A 407 31.92 19.79 4.42
C THR A 407 30.72 19.02 4.99
N LEU A 408 29.52 19.37 4.55
CA LEU A 408 28.26 18.71 4.88
C LEU A 408 27.76 17.96 3.63
N ASP A 409 28.39 16.81 3.38
CA ASP A 409 28.07 15.85 2.32
C ASP A 409 26.99 14.83 2.74
N LYS A 410 26.52 14.90 3.99
CA LYS A 410 25.43 14.10 4.56
C LYS A 410 24.37 15.00 5.16
N SER A 411 23.10 14.60 5.08
CA SER A 411 22.01 15.37 5.70
C SER A 411 22.09 15.30 7.22
N VAL A 412 21.99 16.46 7.88
CA VAL A 412 22.23 16.59 9.33
C VAL A 412 21.46 17.79 9.91
N ASN A 413 21.12 17.71 11.19
CA ASN A 413 20.60 18.83 11.96
C ASN A 413 21.66 19.32 12.95
N ILE A 414 21.87 20.64 13.06
CA ILE A 414 22.83 21.27 14.00
C ILE A 414 22.06 22.28 14.85
N TYR A 415 21.76 21.93 16.10
CA TYR A 415 20.88 22.71 16.98
C TYR A 415 21.66 23.20 18.20
N GLY A 416 21.74 24.51 18.38
CA GLY A 416 22.17 25.10 19.64
C GLY A 416 21.12 24.98 20.74
N THR A 417 21.59 24.98 21.99
CA THR A 417 20.71 25.14 23.16
C THR A 417 20.17 26.55 23.27
N ASN A 418 20.92 27.56 22.82
CA ASN A 418 20.58 28.97 22.96
C ASN A 418 21.17 29.83 21.83
N GLN A 419 20.34 30.66 21.20
CA GLN A 419 20.75 31.53 20.10
C GLN A 419 21.87 32.52 20.50
N GLU A 420 21.86 33.03 21.72
CA GLU A 420 22.82 34.05 22.18
C GLU A 420 24.15 33.42 22.66
N ASN A 421 24.09 32.22 23.26
CA ASN A 421 25.23 31.60 23.95
C ASN A 421 25.85 30.40 23.23
N THR A 422 25.17 29.78 22.25
CA THR A 422 25.77 28.81 21.33
C THR A 422 26.30 29.58 20.13
N ILE A 423 27.63 29.75 20.04
CA ILE A 423 28.28 30.65 19.07
C ILE A 423 29.28 29.86 18.24
N ILE A 424 29.26 30.01 16.91
CA ILE A 424 30.25 29.44 15.99
C ILE A 424 31.07 30.59 15.39
N GLU A 425 32.39 30.48 15.47
CA GLU A 425 33.37 31.43 14.92
C GLU A 425 34.42 30.67 14.11
N LYS A 426 35.11 31.34 13.17
CA LYS A 426 36.17 30.71 12.35
C LYS A 426 37.40 30.34 13.18
N SER A 427 38.07 29.25 12.81
CA SER A 427 39.40 28.86 13.35
C SER A 427 40.56 29.13 12.40
N MET A 428 40.32 29.29 11.11
CA MET A 428 41.31 29.60 10.07
C MET A 428 40.78 30.69 9.13
N GLU A 429 41.67 31.52 8.60
CA GLU A 429 41.30 32.57 7.64
C GLU A 429 41.01 31.98 6.25
N ASN A 430 40.26 32.72 5.43
CA ASN A 430 39.99 32.40 4.01
C ASN A 430 39.47 30.96 3.81
N SER A 431 38.58 30.51 4.70
CA SER A 431 37.98 29.18 4.66
C SER A 431 36.54 29.23 5.17
N TYR A 432 35.62 28.50 4.54
CA TYR A 432 34.22 28.44 4.95
C TYR A 432 34.07 27.79 6.33
N LEU A 433 33.01 28.13 7.08
CA LEU A 433 32.59 27.32 8.22
C LEU A 433 31.93 26.05 7.71
N PHE A 434 30.86 26.19 6.92
CA PHE A 434 30.07 25.09 6.37
C PHE A 434 29.98 25.16 4.84
N ASN A 435 30.32 24.07 4.16
CA ASN A 435 30.05 23.87 2.74
C ASN A 435 29.03 22.73 2.58
N ILE A 436 27.80 23.06 2.19
CA ILE A 436 26.68 22.11 2.06
C ILE A 436 26.63 21.61 0.61
N ILE A 437 26.86 20.31 0.42
CA ILE A 437 26.97 19.71 -0.92
C ILE A 437 25.77 18.81 -1.21
N LEU A 438 24.80 19.33 -1.96
CA LEU A 438 23.62 18.59 -2.45
C LEU A 438 22.79 17.86 -1.37
N LYS A 439 22.83 18.29 -0.10
CA LYS A 439 22.10 17.67 1.03
C LYS A 439 21.19 18.64 1.77
N THR A 440 20.18 18.07 2.43
CA THR A 440 19.35 18.80 3.39
C THR A 440 20.07 19.02 4.72
N VAL A 441 20.22 20.27 5.14
CA VAL A 441 20.82 20.66 6.44
C VAL A 441 19.86 21.59 7.18
N THR A 442 19.71 21.40 8.49
CA THR A 442 18.92 22.33 9.33
C THR A 442 19.79 22.89 10.45
N ILE A 443 19.91 24.21 10.55
CA ILE A 443 20.65 24.89 11.63
C ILE A 443 19.64 25.70 12.47
N LYS A 444 19.73 25.59 13.81
CA LYS A 444 18.80 26.28 14.72
C LYS A 444 19.43 26.80 16.01
N ASN A 445 18.81 27.84 16.58
CA ASN A 445 19.07 28.35 17.94
C ASN A 445 20.57 28.58 18.23
N LEU A 446 21.28 29.23 17.31
CA LEU A 446 22.71 29.57 17.48
C LEU A 446 23.08 30.85 16.75
N THR A 447 24.27 31.38 17.06
CA THR A 447 24.88 32.51 16.36
C THR A 447 26.10 32.06 15.57
N ILE A 448 26.28 32.57 14.34
CA ILE A 448 27.49 32.45 13.53
C ILE A 448 28.04 33.85 13.29
N ARG A 449 29.30 34.11 13.66
CA ARG A 449 29.84 35.46 13.65
C ARG A 449 31.34 35.58 13.47
N ASN A 450 31.77 36.83 13.26
CA ASN A 450 33.18 37.24 13.21
C ASN A 450 33.99 36.47 12.16
N PHE A 451 33.32 35.99 11.12
CA PHE A 451 33.97 35.43 9.95
C PHE A 451 34.71 36.52 9.16
N THR A 452 35.80 36.17 8.51
CA THR A 452 36.50 37.07 7.59
C THR A 452 37.20 36.25 6.51
N SER A 453 36.84 36.53 5.26
CA SER A 453 37.48 36.06 4.02
C SER A 453 37.74 37.25 3.08
N ILE A 454 38.70 37.06 2.18
CA ILE A 454 39.02 37.95 1.04
C ILE A 454 39.16 37.14 -0.26
N LEU A 455 38.37 36.08 -0.38
CA LEU A 455 38.30 35.21 -1.54
C LEU A 455 36.84 35.10 -2.00
N GLU A 456 36.64 35.23 -3.32
CA GLU A 456 35.43 34.91 -4.07
C GLU A 456 34.80 33.58 -3.63
N GLU A 457 33.46 33.51 -3.64
CA GLU A 457 32.65 32.36 -3.24
C GLU A 457 32.90 31.78 -1.81
N ILE A 458 33.70 32.44 -0.94
CA ILE A 458 34.02 31.98 0.42
C ILE A 458 33.32 32.82 1.50
N SER A 459 32.12 32.38 1.83
CA SER A 459 31.26 32.91 2.92
C SER A 459 31.25 31.97 4.14
N PRO A 460 30.67 32.38 5.30
CA PRO A 460 30.48 31.47 6.44
C PRO A 460 29.76 30.17 6.06
N ILE A 461 28.71 30.28 5.24
CA ILE A 461 28.00 29.13 4.67
C ILE A 461 28.03 29.23 3.14
N LYS A 462 28.54 28.20 2.47
CA LYS A 462 28.28 27.96 1.04
C LYS A 462 27.24 26.85 0.90
N ASN A 463 26.18 27.08 0.12
CA ASN A 463 25.10 26.10 -0.04
C ASN A 463 24.81 25.76 -1.51
N THR A 464 25.00 24.50 -1.86
CA THR A 464 24.46 23.86 -3.10
C THR A 464 23.34 22.87 -2.80
N GLY A 465 22.97 22.72 -1.52
CA GLY A 465 21.96 21.78 -1.03
C GLY A 465 20.65 22.46 -0.65
N SER A 466 19.98 21.92 0.37
CA SER A 466 18.75 22.47 0.93
C SER A 466 18.97 22.87 2.39
N LEU A 467 19.13 24.16 2.67
CA LEU A 467 19.41 24.68 3.99
C LEU A 467 18.15 25.28 4.64
N THR A 468 17.86 24.90 5.89
CA THR A 468 16.88 25.60 6.73
C THR A 468 17.58 26.26 7.91
N LEU A 469 17.43 27.58 8.03
CA LEU A 469 17.86 28.37 9.19
C LEU A 469 16.63 28.79 9.99
N ASN A 470 16.59 28.46 11.28
CA ASN A 470 15.47 28.86 12.15
C ASN A 470 15.97 29.31 13.53
N ARG A 471 15.72 30.57 13.88
CA ARG A 471 16.28 31.23 15.08
C ARG A 471 17.81 31.21 15.08
N VAL A 472 18.38 31.59 13.94
CA VAL A 472 19.83 31.77 13.77
C VAL A 472 20.16 33.25 13.74
N THR A 473 21.31 33.64 14.29
CA THR A 473 21.90 34.97 14.07
C THR A 473 23.16 34.81 13.21
N MET A 474 23.25 35.54 12.11
CA MET A 474 24.47 35.71 11.33
C MET A 474 24.94 37.16 11.51
N GLU A 475 26.02 37.39 12.26
CA GLU A 475 26.45 38.77 12.60
C GLU A 475 27.95 39.07 12.40
N ASN A 476 28.25 40.31 12.01
CA ASN A 476 29.62 40.82 11.86
C ASN A 476 30.53 39.93 10.99
N ASN A 477 29.96 39.24 10.00
CA ASN A 477 30.72 38.41 9.07
C ASN A 477 31.18 39.25 7.87
N LYS A 478 32.44 39.06 7.45
CA LYS A 478 33.02 39.72 6.27
C LYS A 478 33.45 38.70 5.21
N ALA A 479 33.06 38.92 3.97
CA ALA A 479 33.46 38.09 2.82
C ALA A 479 33.70 38.96 1.58
N GLU A 480 34.10 38.35 0.47
CA GLU A 480 34.07 38.98 -0.85
C GLU A 480 32.61 39.12 -1.30
N GLU A 481 31.87 38.01 -1.24
CA GLU A 481 30.45 37.88 -1.60
C GLU A 481 29.65 37.20 -0.49
N GLY A 482 28.36 37.50 -0.41
CA GLY A 482 27.43 36.80 0.47
C GLY A 482 27.89 36.81 1.93
N GLY A 483 27.95 37.99 2.56
CA GLY A 483 28.68 38.22 3.82
C GLY A 483 28.40 37.20 4.93
N ALA A 484 27.18 36.67 4.98
CA ALA A 484 26.79 35.52 5.79
C ALA A 484 26.65 34.20 5.01
N ILE A 485 26.13 34.22 3.77
CA ILE A 485 25.81 33.03 2.97
C ILE A 485 26.03 33.28 1.46
N TYR A 486 26.68 32.33 0.78
CA TYR A 486 26.66 32.17 -0.68
C TYR A 486 25.74 31.00 -1.06
N ASN A 487 24.73 31.23 -1.89
CA ASN A 487 23.67 30.26 -2.17
C ASN A 487 23.40 29.96 -3.65
N ILE A 488 23.74 28.75 -4.05
CA ILE A 488 23.37 28.12 -5.32
C ILE A 488 22.13 27.22 -5.14
N GLY A 489 21.92 26.72 -3.92
CA GLY A 489 20.87 25.77 -3.58
C GLY A 489 19.54 26.38 -3.13
N ALA A 490 18.76 25.64 -2.34
CA ALA A 490 17.52 26.13 -1.74
C ALA A 490 17.73 26.53 -0.28
N ILE A 491 17.26 27.72 0.11
CA ILE A 491 17.30 28.25 1.47
C ILE A 491 15.89 28.55 1.98
N ASN A 492 15.64 28.19 3.24
CA ASN A 492 14.49 28.62 4.02
C ASN A 492 14.94 29.25 5.35
N ILE A 493 14.81 30.57 5.46
CA ILE A 493 15.15 31.38 6.63
C ILE A 493 13.86 31.73 7.39
N VAL A 494 13.83 31.43 8.68
CA VAL A 494 12.67 31.66 9.57
C VAL A 494 13.14 32.26 10.90
N ASN A 495 12.44 33.25 11.46
CA ASN A 495 12.72 33.80 12.81
C ASN A 495 14.19 34.19 13.07
N SER A 496 14.94 34.62 12.04
CA SER A 496 16.41 34.75 12.09
C SER A 496 16.87 36.19 11.91
N ASN A 497 18.14 36.45 12.23
CA ASN A 497 18.73 37.79 12.22
C ASN A 497 20.04 37.82 11.42
N PHE A 498 20.15 38.72 10.45
CA PHE A 498 21.36 39.00 9.68
C PHE A 498 21.78 40.44 9.98
N LYS A 499 22.90 40.61 10.71
CA LYS A 499 23.27 41.91 11.31
C LYS A 499 24.71 42.31 11.01
N ASN A 500 24.91 43.53 10.51
CA ASN A 500 26.24 44.10 10.28
C ASN A 500 27.18 43.19 9.44
N ASN A 501 26.65 42.34 8.56
CA ASN A 501 27.49 41.57 7.64
C ASN A 501 27.96 42.52 6.51
N ILE A 502 29.20 42.33 6.03
CA ILE A 502 29.88 43.26 5.14
C ILE A 502 30.54 42.49 4.00
N VAL A 503 30.34 42.93 2.76
CA VAL A 503 31.01 42.40 1.56
C VAL A 503 31.81 43.47 0.83
N THR A 504 32.81 43.06 0.05
CA THR A 504 33.55 43.97 -0.85
C THR A 504 33.04 43.95 -2.29
N ASN A 505 32.46 42.83 -2.71
CA ASN A 505 31.66 42.71 -3.93
C ASN A 505 30.15 42.73 -3.56
N GLU A 506 29.43 41.61 -3.69
CA GLU A 506 27.97 41.59 -3.75
C GLU A 506 27.29 40.84 -2.59
N GLY A 507 26.10 41.29 -2.19
CA GLY A 507 25.24 40.59 -1.25
C GLY A 507 25.70 40.70 0.21
N GLY A 508 25.51 41.88 0.81
CA GLY A 508 26.03 42.24 2.15
C GLY A 508 25.74 41.23 3.26
N ALA A 509 24.63 40.49 3.18
CA ALA A 509 24.41 39.28 3.97
C ALA A 509 24.29 38.00 3.12
N ILE A 510 23.62 38.04 1.96
CA ILE A 510 23.38 36.84 1.14
C ILE A 510 23.67 37.15 -0.33
N TYR A 511 24.44 36.27 -0.97
CA TYR A 511 24.54 36.14 -2.42
C TYR A 511 23.67 34.94 -2.84
N ASN A 512 22.83 35.09 -3.86
CA ASN A 512 21.83 34.08 -4.22
C ASN A 512 21.64 33.86 -5.73
N GLU A 513 22.11 32.73 -6.23
CA GLU A 513 21.72 32.14 -7.52
C GLU A 513 20.48 31.23 -7.39
N GLY A 514 20.22 30.76 -6.17
CA GLY A 514 19.24 29.70 -5.90
C GLY A 514 17.83 30.17 -5.54
N THR A 515 17.11 29.33 -4.78
CA THR A 515 15.80 29.71 -4.20
C THR A 515 15.98 30.20 -2.77
N LEU A 516 15.60 31.44 -2.48
CA LEU A 516 15.71 32.08 -1.17
C LEU A 516 14.32 32.40 -0.60
N LYS A 517 13.91 31.68 0.45
CA LYS A 517 12.68 31.96 1.20
C LYS A 517 13.00 32.56 2.57
N ILE A 518 12.38 33.69 2.88
CA ILE A 518 12.63 34.47 4.10
C ILE A 518 11.28 34.76 4.78
N SER A 519 11.18 34.40 6.06
CA SER A 519 9.98 34.59 6.88
C SER A 519 10.33 35.04 8.30
N ASP A 520 9.55 35.96 8.86
CA ASP A 520 9.65 36.42 10.26
C ASP A 520 11.06 36.88 10.68
N SER A 521 11.86 37.42 9.75
CA SER A 521 13.31 37.60 9.91
C SER A 521 13.76 39.05 9.71
N ASN A 522 14.94 39.38 10.23
CA ASN A 522 15.50 40.74 10.22
C ASN A 522 16.86 40.80 9.52
N PHE A 523 17.00 41.71 8.56
CA PHE A 523 18.25 42.07 7.89
C PHE A 523 18.58 43.53 8.26
N ILE A 524 19.58 43.74 9.12
CA ILE A 524 19.84 45.03 9.76
C ILE A 524 21.31 45.46 9.58
N ASN A 525 21.53 46.68 9.07
CA ASN A 525 22.86 47.28 8.89
C ASN A 525 23.85 46.45 8.04
N ASN A 526 23.39 45.52 7.20
CA ASN A 526 24.29 44.80 6.30
C ASN A 526 24.78 45.75 5.20
N LYS A 527 25.98 45.50 4.66
CA LYS A 527 26.61 46.43 3.69
C LYS A 527 27.33 45.74 2.55
N ALA A 528 27.15 46.26 1.34
CA ALA A 528 28.09 46.09 0.23
C ALA A 528 28.98 47.34 0.13
N VAL A 529 30.31 47.15 0.23
CA VAL A 529 31.30 48.24 0.27
C VAL A 529 32.51 47.93 -0.62
N PHE A 530 32.37 48.29 -1.89
CA PHE A 530 33.40 48.46 -2.92
C PHE A 530 34.87 48.29 -2.50
N ASN A 531 35.53 47.27 -3.05
CA ASN A 531 36.93 47.38 -3.47
C ASN A 531 36.97 47.93 -4.92
N PHE A 532 38.12 48.39 -5.41
CA PHE A 532 38.25 49.21 -6.64
C PHE A 532 37.96 48.50 -7.98
N GLU A 533 37.25 47.37 -7.97
CA GLU A 533 37.20 46.39 -9.06
C GLU A 533 35.77 45.87 -9.37
N PHE A 534 34.83 45.88 -8.41
CA PHE A 534 33.47 45.35 -8.56
C PHE A 534 32.38 46.36 -8.15
N GLU A 535 31.11 46.15 -8.53
CA GLU A 535 30.09 47.21 -8.43
C GLU A 535 29.56 47.47 -7.00
N GLY A 536 29.51 46.46 -6.12
CA GLY A 536 29.19 46.68 -4.70
C GLY A 536 27.69 46.77 -4.40
N ASP A 537 26.93 45.81 -4.92
CA ASP A 537 25.47 45.78 -4.95
C ASP A 537 24.81 44.88 -3.90
N GLY A 538 23.53 45.13 -3.64
CA GLY A 538 22.70 44.28 -2.79
C GLY A 538 23.09 44.35 -1.31
N GLY A 539 22.84 45.50 -0.69
CA GLY A 539 23.33 45.82 0.66
C GLY A 539 22.93 44.82 1.76
N ALA A 540 21.85 44.05 1.59
CA ALA A 540 21.60 42.83 2.33
C ALA A 540 21.59 41.57 1.45
N ILE A 541 20.98 41.63 0.27
CA ILE A 541 20.85 40.50 -0.65
C ILE A 541 21.25 40.94 -2.05
N TYR A 542 22.13 40.17 -2.69
CA TYR A 542 22.29 40.17 -4.14
C TYR A 542 21.67 38.89 -4.70
N ASN A 543 21.02 38.99 -5.85
CA ASN A 543 20.33 37.89 -6.49
C ASN A 543 20.65 37.83 -7.98
N ASP A 544 21.18 36.69 -8.41
CA ASP A 544 21.66 36.38 -9.76
C ASP A 544 20.74 35.31 -10.36
N GLU A 545 19.80 35.67 -11.24
CA GLU A 545 18.75 34.80 -11.84
C GLU A 545 17.82 34.07 -10.82
N GLY A 546 18.08 34.19 -9.51
CA GLY A 546 17.45 33.41 -8.44
C GLY A 546 16.00 33.79 -8.13
N ILE A 547 15.36 33.01 -7.24
CA ILE A 547 13.97 33.25 -6.80
C ILE A 547 13.93 33.67 -5.34
N ILE A 548 13.45 34.89 -5.07
CA ILE A 548 13.27 35.44 -3.73
C ILE A 548 11.79 35.47 -3.33
N ILE A 549 11.48 34.92 -2.14
CA ILE A 549 10.17 35.04 -1.50
C ILE A 549 10.36 35.56 -0.07
N ILE A 550 9.93 36.80 0.18
CA ILE A 550 10.04 37.48 1.47
C ILE A 550 8.64 37.67 2.08
N THR A 551 8.44 37.24 3.32
CA THR A 551 7.19 37.38 4.06
C THR A 551 7.43 37.87 5.48
N ASN A 552 6.61 38.82 5.97
CA ASN A 552 6.61 39.32 7.35
C ASN A 552 8.01 39.64 7.93
N SER A 553 8.88 40.24 7.11
CA SER A 553 10.29 40.43 7.44
C SER A 553 10.71 41.90 7.40
N ILE A 554 11.83 42.24 8.03
CA ILE A 554 12.31 43.61 8.18
C ILE A 554 13.71 43.76 7.58
N PHE A 555 13.85 44.65 6.60
CA PHE A 555 15.12 45.10 6.03
C PHE A 555 15.35 46.54 6.48
N LYS A 556 16.33 46.77 7.35
CA LYS A 556 16.54 48.07 7.98
C LYS A 556 18.00 48.54 7.92
N ASN A 557 18.20 49.80 7.55
CA ASN A 557 19.51 50.46 7.51
C ASN A 557 20.57 49.72 6.68
N ASN A 558 20.18 48.86 5.74
CA ASN A 558 21.16 48.20 4.87
C ASN A 558 21.67 49.21 3.85
N TYR A 559 22.91 49.00 3.38
CA TYR A 559 23.61 49.96 2.54
C TYR A 559 24.34 49.27 1.39
N ALA A 560 24.18 49.78 0.16
CA ALA A 560 25.02 49.43 -0.98
C ALA A 560 25.74 50.70 -1.46
N LEU A 561 26.92 50.54 -2.09
CA LEU A 561 27.56 51.70 -2.72
C LEU A 561 26.90 52.00 -4.07
N ASN A 562 26.74 51.00 -4.93
CA ASN A 562 26.11 51.17 -6.23
C ASN A 562 24.57 51.15 -6.07
N ARG A 563 23.95 49.97 -6.07
CA ARG A 563 22.49 49.81 -6.15
C ARG A 563 21.95 48.79 -5.15
N GLY A 564 20.63 48.84 -4.97
CA GLY A 564 19.91 47.83 -4.20
C GLY A 564 20.27 47.86 -2.72
N GLY A 565 20.06 49.00 -2.06
CA GLY A 565 20.52 49.23 -0.68
C GLY A 565 20.07 48.17 0.34
N ALA A 566 18.96 47.48 0.08
CA ALA A 566 18.64 46.20 0.71
C ALA A 566 18.76 45.01 -0.26
N ILE A 567 18.24 45.12 -1.48
CA ILE A 567 18.21 44.03 -2.47
C ILE A 567 18.62 44.57 -3.85
N SER A 568 19.58 43.94 -4.53
CA SER A 568 19.73 44.04 -6.00
C SER A 568 19.31 42.70 -6.61
N ASN A 569 18.79 42.75 -7.83
CA ASN A 569 18.22 41.57 -8.47
C ASN A 569 18.44 41.61 -9.98
N ASP A 570 19.47 40.89 -10.40
CA ASP A 570 19.82 40.63 -11.80
C ASP A 570 18.93 39.48 -12.30
N ASP A 571 18.06 39.75 -13.28
CA ASP A 571 17.11 38.84 -13.96
C ASP A 571 16.18 37.93 -13.11
N GLY A 572 16.27 37.94 -11.78
CA GLY A 572 15.55 37.04 -10.88
C GLY A 572 14.09 37.41 -10.55
N ASN A 573 13.35 36.47 -9.96
CA ASN A 573 11.93 36.68 -9.59
C ASN A 573 11.76 37.03 -8.10
N ILE A 574 11.17 38.19 -7.81
CA ILE A 574 10.90 38.68 -6.45
C ILE A 574 9.41 38.63 -6.09
N THR A 575 9.10 38.06 -4.93
CA THR A 575 7.79 38.20 -4.26
C THR A 575 7.97 38.70 -2.83
N ILE A 576 7.38 39.85 -2.51
CA ILE A 576 7.46 40.50 -1.19
C ILE A 576 6.07 40.67 -0.59
N THR A 577 5.83 40.15 0.61
CA THR A 577 4.55 40.33 1.32
C THR A 577 4.72 40.71 2.80
N TYR A 578 3.81 41.53 3.33
CA TYR A 578 3.73 41.91 4.76
C TYR A 578 5.02 42.47 5.38
N SER A 579 5.95 42.98 4.56
CA SER A 579 7.33 43.25 4.97
C SER A 579 7.65 44.74 5.05
N LYS A 580 8.76 45.08 5.72
CA LYS A 580 9.15 46.47 6.01
C LYS A 580 10.58 46.75 5.58
N PHE A 581 10.74 47.78 4.77
CA PHE A 581 12.01 48.27 4.25
C PHE A 581 12.24 49.69 4.75
N LEU A 582 13.16 49.85 5.71
CA LEU A 582 13.27 51.03 6.57
C LEU A 582 14.68 51.64 6.52
N ASN A 583 14.80 52.87 6.03
CA ASN A 583 16.05 53.63 5.98
C ASN A 583 17.21 52.90 5.27
N ASN A 584 16.92 52.05 4.27
CA ASN A 584 17.97 51.49 3.42
C ASN A 584 18.49 52.57 2.46
N GLN A 585 19.76 52.48 2.10
CA GLN A 585 20.43 53.48 1.26
C GLN A 585 21.27 52.82 0.15
N ALA A 586 21.22 53.41 -1.03
CA ALA A 586 22.19 53.19 -2.11
C ALA A 586 22.78 54.54 -2.51
N ASP A 587 24.04 54.60 -2.96
CA ASP A 587 24.61 55.86 -3.42
C ASP A 587 24.34 56.14 -4.91
N ILE A 588 24.02 55.13 -5.71
CA ILE A 588 23.56 55.31 -7.10
C ILE A 588 22.03 55.13 -7.16
N ASP A 589 21.53 54.00 -7.63
CA ASP A 589 20.10 53.80 -7.97
C ASP A 589 19.45 52.72 -7.08
N GLY A 590 18.12 52.72 -6.95
CA GLY A 590 17.40 51.69 -6.18
C GLY A 590 17.76 51.68 -4.69
N ALA A 591 17.47 52.79 -4.00
CA ALA A 591 17.79 53.04 -2.58
C ALA A 591 17.55 51.86 -1.63
N CYS A 592 16.52 51.09 -1.92
CA CYS A 592 16.16 49.89 -1.19
C CYS A 592 16.18 48.66 -2.09
N ILE A 593 15.54 48.73 -3.25
CA ILE A 593 15.51 47.65 -4.21
C ILE A 593 15.91 48.19 -5.58
N GLU A 594 16.84 47.50 -6.22
CA GLU A 594 17.09 47.52 -7.64
C GLU A 594 16.55 46.19 -8.18
N ASN A 595 15.98 46.19 -9.39
CA ASN A 595 15.28 45.04 -9.94
C ASN A 595 15.24 45.02 -11.49
N ASP A 596 16.01 44.09 -12.05
CA ASP A 596 16.06 43.70 -13.46
C ASP A 596 15.21 42.44 -13.77
N GLY A 597 14.28 42.01 -12.89
CA GLY A 597 13.41 40.85 -13.14
C GLY A 597 11.93 41.05 -12.75
N PHE A 598 11.10 39.99 -12.75
CA PHE A 598 9.68 40.17 -12.38
C PHE A 598 9.50 40.37 -10.88
N MET A 599 8.76 41.42 -10.49
CA MET A 599 8.47 41.73 -9.08
C MET A 599 6.97 41.79 -8.76
N GLU A 600 6.56 41.09 -7.70
CA GLU A 600 5.27 41.33 -7.01
C GLU A 600 5.50 41.79 -5.55
N VAL A 601 4.91 42.94 -5.19
CA VAL A 601 4.97 43.51 -3.85
C VAL A 601 3.57 43.74 -3.29
N ARG A 602 3.25 43.10 -2.15
CA ARG A 602 1.95 43.22 -1.49
C ARG A 602 2.02 43.61 -0.03
N THR A 603 1.09 44.46 0.42
CA THR A 603 0.84 44.76 1.85
C THR A 603 2.11 45.12 2.63
N SER A 604 3.04 45.85 2.00
CA SER A 604 4.40 46.10 2.52
C SER A 604 4.69 47.59 2.63
N THR A 605 5.69 47.96 3.44
CA THR A 605 6.03 49.37 3.74
C THR A 605 7.48 49.69 3.40
N PHE A 606 7.69 50.76 2.64
CA PHE A 606 8.98 51.35 2.30
C PHE A 606 9.04 52.74 2.91
N SER A 607 9.94 52.95 3.89
CA SER A 607 9.97 54.16 4.72
C SER A 607 11.38 54.75 4.83
N ASN A 608 11.50 56.05 4.54
CA ASN A 608 12.74 56.84 4.64
C ASN A 608 13.96 56.24 3.90
N ASN A 609 13.76 55.42 2.88
CA ASN A 609 14.86 54.92 2.07
C ASN A 609 15.43 56.09 1.21
N LYS A 610 16.72 56.01 0.87
CA LYS A 610 17.45 57.12 0.21
C LYS A 610 18.40 56.67 -0.90
N ALA A 611 18.29 57.28 -2.08
CA ALA A 611 19.27 57.16 -3.17
C ALA A 611 19.94 58.52 -3.46
N GLN A 612 21.23 58.52 -3.84
CA GLN A 612 21.87 59.77 -4.33
C GLN A 612 21.76 59.98 -5.85
N SER A 613 21.27 59.01 -6.62
CA SER A 613 20.81 59.20 -8.00
C SER A 613 19.28 59.00 -8.08
N ARG A 614 18.78 57.81 -8.40
CA ARG A 614 17.35 57.57 -8.71
C ARG A 614 16.69 56.59 -7.75
N ALA A 615 15.37 56.57 -7.77
CA ALA A 615 14.52 55.68 -6.98
C ALA A 615 14.83 55.70 -5.48
N GLY A 616 14.16 56.61 -4.76
CA GLY A 616 14.25 56.66 -3.30
C GLY A 616 13.73 55.40 -2.60
N SER A 617 13.17 54.43 -3.29
CA SER A 617 12.99 53.05 -2.81
C SER A 617 13.25 51.98 -3.88
N ILE A 618 12.53 51.99 -5.00
CA ILE A 618 12.58 50.91 -6.00
C ILE A 618 12.94 51.47 -7.38
N GLU A 619 14.11 51.12 -7.91
CA GLU A 619 14.40 51.22 -9.35
C GLU A 619 13.90 49.90 -9.95
N ASN A 620 13.18 49.97 -11.08
CA ASN A 620 12.58 48.79 -11.69
C ASN A 620 12.70 48.84 -13.20
N ASN A 621 13.29 47.80 -13.79
CA ASN A 621 13.56 47.71 -15.21
C ASN A 621 12.67 46.71 -15.96
N GLU A 622 11.96 45.85 -15.23
CA GLU A 622 11.09 44.79 -15.76
C GLU A 622 9.63 44.92 -15.27
N ILE A 623 8.78 43.90 -15.44
CA ILE A 623 7.37 43.96 -15.02
C ILE A 623 7.23 43.99 -13.48
N MET A 624 6.63 45.06 -12.93
CA MET A 624 6.38 45.22 -11.50
C MET A 624 4.89 45.42 -11.14
N ASN A 625 4.44 44.65 -10.13
CA ASN A 625 3.08 44.70 -9.59
C ASN A 625 3.08 45.08 -8.10
N ILE A 626 2.39 46.17 -7.76
CA ILE A 626 2.29 46.71 -6.39
C ILE A 626 0.82 46.71 -5.93
N ALA A 627 0.53 46.14 -4.77
CA ALA A 627 -0.80 46.16 -4.17
C ALA A 627 -0.80 46.39 -2.66
N LYS A 628 -1.61 47.32 -2.15
CA LYS A 628 -1.80 47.58 -0.70
C LYS A 628 -0.53 48.03 0.02
N CYS A 629 0.41 48.65 -0.69
CA CYS A 629 1.70 49.07 -0.15
C CYS A 629 1.70 50.52 0.35
N VAL A 630 2.71 50.87 1.14
CA VAL A 630 2.93 52.22 1.67
C VAL A 630 4.37 52.65 1.39
N PHE A 631 4.54 53.71 0.63
CA PHE A 631 5.81 54.39 0.36
C PHE A 631 5.78 55.75 1.05
N ILE A 632 6.57 55.92 2.11
CA ILE A 632 6.57 57.14 2.94
C ILE A 632 7.96 57.72 3.15
N ASN A 633 8.10 59.05 3.01
CA ASN A 633 9.34 59.81 3.24
C ASN A 633 10.56 59.34 2.43
N ASN A 634 10.37 58.61 1.34
CA ASN A 634 11.49 58.13 0.54
C ASN A 634 12.09 59.28 -0.29
N THR A 635 13.40 59.24 -0.53
CA THR A 635 14.11 60.39 -1.12
C THR A 635 15.11 59.97 -2.20
N ALA A 636 15.08 60.68 -3.33
CA ALA A 636 16.08 60.56 -4.40
C ALA A 636 16.69 61.93 -4.70
N SER A 637 18.02 62.00 -4.86
CA SER A 637 18.69 63.26 -5.23
C SER A 637 18.62 63.58 -6.73
N TYR A 638 17.87 62.81 -7.53
CA TYR A 638 17.51 63.15 -8.91
C TYR A 638 16.04 62.83 -9.25
N ARG A 639 15.69 61.56 -9.52
CA ARG A 639 14.37 61.13 -10.05
C ARG A 639 13.69 60.09 -9.18
N GLY A 640 12.36 60.09 -9.16
CA GLY A 640 11.56 59.01 -8.58
C GLY A 640 11.70 58.94 -7.06
N GLY A 641 11.06 59.86 -6.33
CA GLY A 641 11.26 59.97 -4.87
C GLY A 641 10.92 58.69 -4.10
N ALA A 642 10.05 57.83 -4.62
CA ALA A 642 9.88 56.45 -4.19
C ALA A 642 10.25 55.43 -5.29
N ILE A 643 9.82 55.66 -6.54
CA ILE A 643 9.98 54.69 -7.63
C ILE A 643 10.49 55.37 -8.91
N THR A 644 11.45 54.75 -9.57
CA THR A 644 11.73 54.96 -11.00
C THR A 644 11.33 53.69 -11.75
N ASN A 645 10.72 53.80 -12.92
CA ASN A 645 10.20 52.65 -13.63
C ASN A 645 10.47 52.70 -15.14
N TRP A 646 11.13 51.65 -15.67
CA TRP A 646 11.54 51.55 -17.06
C TRP A 646 10.71 50.56 -17.91
N ASP A 647 9.92 49.65 -17.33
CA ASP A 647 8.90 48.85 -18.05
C ASP A 647 7.49 49.02 -17.44
N THR A 648 6.74 47.95 -17.18
CA THR A 648 5.30 47.98 -16.94
C THR A 648 4.99 47.91 -15.46
N LEU A 649 4.41 48.99 -14.94
CA LEU A 649 4.09 49.16 -13.52
C LEU A 649 2.58 49.21 -13.29
N THR A 650 2.08 48.24 -12.54
CA THR A 650 0.69 48.24 -12.05
C THR A 650 0.64 48.49 -10.54
N ILE A 651 -0.11 49.51 -10.12
CA ILE A 651 -0.28 49.92 -8.73
C ILE A 651 -1.76 49.86 -8.35
N SER A 652 -2.07 49.21 -7.23
CA SER A 652 -3.42 49.13 -6.68
C SER A 652 -3.46 49.37 -5.17
N GLU A 653 -4.52 50.04 -4.69
CA GLU A 653 -4.82 50.18 -3.24
C GLU A 653 -3.65 50.72 -2.38
N SER A 654 -2.73 51.50 -2.95
CA SER A 654 -1.42 51.83 -2.34
C SER A 654 -1.29 53.32 -2.00
N ASN A 655 -0.38 53.64 -1.08
CA ASN A 655 -0.18 54.99 -0.54
C ASN A 655 1.25 55.50 -0.81
N PHE A 656 1.37 56.68 -1.40
CA PHE A 656 2.62 57.42 -1.61
C PHE A 656 2.54 58.74 -0.85
N ILE A 657 3.28 58.86 0.24
CA ILE A 657 3.17 59.94 1.23
C ILE A 657 4.52 60.64 1.42
N ASN A 658 4.59 61.95 1.16
CA ASN A 658 5.78 62.77 1.46
C ASN A 658 7.10 62.23 0.86
N ASN A 659 7.04 61.56 -0.28
CA ASN A 659 8.24 61.17 -1.02
C ASN A 659 8.79 62.39 -1.78
N ASN A 660 10.11 62.47 -1.96
CA ASN A 660 10.76 63.67 -2.50
C ASN A 660 11.87 63.36 -3.51
N ALA A 661 11.74 63.89 -4.71
CA ALA A 661 12.78 63.94 -5.74
C ALA A 661 13.28 65.39 -5.93
N THR A 662 14.55 65.58 -6.29
CA THR A 662 15.09 66.93 -6.57
C THR A 662 14.79 67.41 -8.00
N ASN A 663 14.44 66.53 -8.94
CA ASN A 663 14.16 66.88 -10.32
C ASN A 663 12.72 66.50 -10.73
N GLU A 664 12.47 65.24 -11.06
CA GLU A 664 11.22 64.75 -11.65
C GLU A 664 10.61 63.61 -10.82
N GLY A 665 9.27 63.58 -10.73
CA GLY A 665 8.53 62.44 -10.18
C GLY A 665 8.68 62.32 -8.66
N GLY A 666 8.00 63.21 -7.92
CA GLY A 666 8.18 63.31 -6.45
C GLY A 666 7.82 62.03 -5.70
N ALA A 667 6.87 61.24 -6.20
CA ALA A 667 6.73 59.83 -5.82
C ALA A 667 7.25 58.89 -6.91
N ILE A 668 6.83 59.08 -8.17
CA ILE A 668 7.10 58.15 -9.26
C ILE A 668 7.64 58.90 -10.48
N GLU A 669 8.80 58.46 -10.98
CA GLU A 669 9.24 58.68 -12.36
C GLU A 669 8.89 57.42 -13.16
N ASN A 670 8.25 57.58 -14.32
CA ASN A 670 7.82 56.47 -15.16
C ASN A 670 8.11 56.70 -16.64
N ARG A 671 8.73 55.71 -17.28
CA ARG A 671 9.16 55.75 -18.69
C ARG A 671 8.32 54.87 -19.62
N TYR A 672 7.62 53.88 -19.08
CA TYR A 672 6.80 52.94 -19.85
C TYR A 672 5.32 52.96 -19.40
N ASN A 673 4.64 51.82 -19.33
CA ASN A 673 3.21 51.79 -19.07
C ASN A 673 2.93 51.80 -17.57
N LEU A 674 2.25 52.85 -17.08
CA LEU A 674 1.85 52.98 -15.68
C LEU A 674 0.33 52.90 -15.53
N THR A 675 -0.15 51.90 -14.79
CA THR A 675 -1.55 51.77 -14.40
C THR A 675 -1.70 51.91 -12.88
N VAL A 676 -2.59 52.81 -12.43
CA VAL A 676 -2.81 53.14 -11.02
C VAL A 676 -4.30 53.11 -10.70
N VAL A 677 -4.70 52.35 -9.68
CA VAL A 677 -6.11 52.20 -9.28
C VAL A 677 -6.25 52.28 -7.76
N ASN A 678 -7.33 52.92 -7.28
CA ASN A 678 -7.71 52.96 -5.85
C ASN A 678 -6.59 53.45 -4.89
N SER A 679 -5.67 54.30 -5.35
CA SER A 679 -4.44 54.64 -4.64
C SER A 679 -4.44 56.09 -4.12
N ASN A 680 -3.47 56.45 -3.29
CA ASN A 680 -3.32 57.80 -2.72
C ASN A 680 -1.92 58.35 -2.92
N PHE A 681 -1.82 59.57 -3.44
CA PHE A 681 -0.59 60.34 -3.62
C PHE A 681 -0.75 61.66 -2.87
N SER A 682 -0.11 61.78 -1.72
CA SER A 682 -0.24 62.93 -0.83
C SER A 682 1.09 63.53 -0.40
N TYR A 683 1.24 64.85 -0.50
CA TYR A 683 2.42 65.61 -0.05
C TYR A 683 3.75 65.25 -0.72
N ASN A 684 3.73 64.54 -1.86
CA ASN A 684 4.95 64.22 -2.59
C ASN A 684 5.48 65.47 -3.31
N LYS A 685 6.80 65.55 -3.47
CA LYS A 685 7.48 66.75 -3.95
C LYS A 685 8.53 66.45 -5.01
N ALA A 686 8.48 67.18 -6.11
CA ALA A 686 9.57 67.35 -7.05
C ALA A 686 10.03 68.82 -7.03
N THR A 687 11.26 69.15 -7.44
CA THR A 687 11.59 70.57 -7.67
C THR A 687 11.07 71.02 -9.03
N ASN A 688 11.26 70.23 -10.08
CA ASN A 688 10.96 70.64 -11.44
C ASN A 688 9.58 70.14 -11.87
N GLU A 689 9.39 68.84 -12.05
CA GLU A 689 8.18 68.30 -12.70
C GLU A 689 7.51 67.14 -11.98
N GLY A 690 6.18 67.13 -11.99
CA GLY A 690 5.37 65.96 -11.57
C GLY A 690 5.50 65.66 -10.08
N GLY A 691 4.90 66.52 -9.24
CA GLY A 691 5.08 66.44 -7.78
C GLY A 691 4.63 65.11 -7.18
N ALA A 692 3.62 64.44 -7.76
CA ALA A 692 3.39 63.02 -7.53
C ALA A 692 4.05 62.16 -8.61
N ILE A 693 3.69 62.38 -9.87
CA ILE A 693 4.06 61.50 -10.99
C ILE A 693 4.64 62.31 -12.15
N TYR A 694 5.82 61.92 -12.64
CA TYR A 694 6.32 62.31 -13.96
C TYR A 694 6.23 61.10 -14.89
N ASN A 695 5.56 61.24 -16.04
CA ASN A 695 5.24 60.13 -16.94
C ASN A 695 5.57 60.42 -18.41
N ILE A 696 6.48 59.64 -18.99
CA ILE A 696 6.89 59.80 -20.40
C ILE A 696 5.92 59.10 -21.37
N ASN A 697 5.33 57.96 -20.99
CA ASN A 697 4.60 57.08 -21.92
C ASN A 697 3.11 56.93 -21.53
N ILE A 698 2.51 55.73 -21.51
CA ILE A 698 1.08 55.58 -21.24
C ILE A 698 0.82 55.65 -19.73
N LEU A 699 -0.08 56.54 -19.31
CA LEU A 699 -0.56 56.64 -17.93
C LEU A 699 -2.07 56.43 -17.87
N ASN A 700 -2.48 55.44 -17.09
CA ASN A 700 -3.86 55.21 -16.69
C ASN A 700 -3.95 55.35 -15.17
N ILE A 701 -4.71 56.32 -14.65
CA ILE A 701 -4.97 56.47 -13.21
C ILE A 701 -6.46 56.69 -12.95
N THR A 702 -7.04 55.88 -12.07
CA THR A 702 -8.47 55.94 -11.73
C THR A 702 -8.74 55.75 -10.25
N ASN A 703 -9.90 56.25 -9.78
CA ASN A 703 -10.43 56.03 -8.43
C ASN A 703 -9.44 56.40 -7.30
N SER A 704 -8.48 57.28 -7.59
CA SER A 704 -7.33 57.59 -6.74
C SER A 704 -7.40 59.01 -6.17
N ASN A 705 -6.75 59.24 -5.03
CA ASN A 705 -6.63 60.55 -4.40
C ASN A 705 -5.26 61.14 -4.74
N ILE A 706 -5.22 62.37 -5.25
CA ILE A 706 -3.99 63.05 -5.69
C ILE A 706 -4.01 64.45 -5.08
N ILE A 707 -3.42 64.60 -3.89
CA ILE A 707 -3.65 65.74 -3.00
C ILE A 707 -2.35 66.38 -2.52
N ASN A 708 -2.29 67.71 -2.48
CA ASN A 708 -1.19 68.48 -1.86
C ASN A 708 0.24 68.14 -2.32
N ASN A 709 0.39 67.59 -3.54
CA ASN A 709 1.70 67.35 -4.16
C ASN A 709 2.22 68.66 -4.77
N VAL A 710 3.55 68.81 -4.90
CA VAL A 710 4.21 70.08 -5.27
C VAL A 710 5.33 69.87 -6.29
N ALA A 711 5.36 70.70 -7.33
CA ALA A 711 6.46 70.83 -8.31
C ALA A 711 6.48 72.25 -8.91
N SER A 712 7.51 72.62 -9.67
CA SER A 712 7.48 73.87 -10.44
C SER A 712 6.51 73.79 -11.62
N ILE A 713 6.33 72.60 -12.21
CA ILE A 713 5.43 72.33 -13.32
C ILE A 713 4.66 71.02 -13.04
N GLY A 714 3.33 71.06 -13.13
CA GLY A 714 2.48 69.89 -12.84
C GLY A 714 2.60 69.44 -11.38
N ASN A 715 2.02 70.20 -10.45
CA ASN A 715 2.06 69.91 -9.00
C ASN A 715 1.66 68.47 -8.68
N ALA A 716 0.71 67.91 -9.41
CA ALA A 716 0.33 66.52 -9.30
C ALA A 716 1.04 65.67 -10.36
N ILE A 717 0.79 65.93 -11.64
CA ILE A 717 1.25 65.08 -12.74
C ILE A 717 1.89 65.92 -13.83
N SER A 718 3.05 65.49 -14.32
CA SER A 718 3.60 65.94 -15.61
C SER A 718 3.62 64.77 -16.59
N THR A 719 3.23 65.00 -17.84
CA THR A 719 3.27 63.94 -18.86
C THR A 719 3.40 64.40 -20.30
N ASN A 720 4.09 63.58 -21.10
CA ASN A 720 4.40 63.84 -22.51
C ASN A 720 3.36 63.27 -23.50
N LYS A 721 2.47 62.37 -23.05
CA LYS A 721 1.41 61.76 -23.87
C LYS A 721 0.04 61.97 -23.24
N LEU A 722 -1.02 61.88 -24.04
CA LEU A 722 -2.40 61.92 -23.57
C LEU A 722 -2.66 60.80 -22.53
N PRO A 723 -2.97 61.12 -21.27
CA PRO A 723 -3.19 60.14 -20.22
C PRO A 723 -4.70 59.85 -20.04
N TYR A 724 -5.03 58.72 -19.43
CA TYR A 724 -6.37 58.42 -18.93
C TYR A 724 -6.39 58.67 -17.41
N ILE A 725 -6.77 59.88 -16.99
CA ILE A 725 -6.70 60.34 -15.59
C ILE A 725 -8.09 60.58 -14.96
N GLU A 726 -9.09 59.81 -15.39
CA GLU A 726 -10.50 59.97 -15.02
C GLU A 726 -10.84 59.46 -13.61
N ASP A 727 -11.93 59.98 -13.04
CA ASP A 727 -12.54 59.49 -11.79
C ASP A 727 -11.61 59.56 -10.56
N ASN A 728 -10.73 60.56 -10.50
CA ASN A 728 -9.81 60.81 -9.38
C ASN A 728 -10.26 62.01 -8.51
N TRP A 729 -9.79 62.06 -7.26
CA TRP A 729 -9.99 63.19 -6.34
C TRP A 729 -8.74 64.08 -6.28
N TRP A 730 -8.90 65.36 -6.59
CA TRP A 730 -7.79 66.33 -6.76
C TRP A 730 -7.73 67.40 -5.66
N ASN A 731 -8.23 67.08 -4.47
CA ASN A 731 -8.36 68.00 -3.32
C ASN A 731 -9.25 69.26 -3.56
N SER A 732 -10.10 69.26 -4.59
CA SER A 732 -11.03 70.35 -4.88
C SER A 732 -12.19 69.87 -5.74
N ASN A 733 -13.39 70.43 -5.52
CA ASN A 733 -14.53 70.27 -6.44
C ASN A 733 -14.35 71.08 -7.74
N SER A 734 -13.45 72.07 -7.74
CA SER A 734 -13.05 72.86 -8.90
C SER A 734 -11.52 72.86 -9.02
N PRO A 735 -10.90 71.80 -9.59
CA PRO A 735 -9.45 71.68 -9.68
C PRO A 735 -8.84 72.70 -10.66
N ASN A 736 -7.71 73.31 -10.28
CA ASN A 736 -6.95 74.18 -11.20
C ASN A 736 -5.98 73.35 -12.04
N TRP A 737 -6.43 72.92 -13.22
CA TRP A 737 -5.65 72.07 -14.12
C TRP A 737 -4.32 72.67 -14.56
N ASN A 738 -4.22 74.00 -14.70
CA ASN A 738 -2.98 74.70 -15.07
C ASN A 738 -1.87 74.58 -14.02
N VAL A 739 -2.24 74.27 -12.77
CA VAL A 739 -1.31 74.08 -11.65
C VAL A 739 -1.05 72.60 -11.40
N LEU A 740 -2.10 71.78 -11.47
CA LEU A 740 -2.02 70.34 -11.18
C LEU A 740 -1.34 69.54 -12.28
N LEU A 741 -1.49 69.95 -13.54
CA LEU A 741 -1.00 69.21 -14.72
C LEU A 741 0.02 70.03 -15.51
N ASN A 742 1.11 69.38 -15.97
CA ASN A 742 1.83 69.88 -17.13
C ASN A 742 0.96 69.63 -18.39
N ASN A 743 0.75 70.67 -19.20
CA ASN A 743 -0.10 70.70 -20.40
C ASN A 743 -1.63 70.52 -20.16
N VAL A 744 -2.34 71.65 -20.13
CA VAL A 744 -3.79 71.77 -19.86
C VAL A 744 -4.70 71.03 -20.87
N ILE A 745 -4.18 70.68 -22.05
CA ILE A 745 -4.91 69.94 -23.08
C ILE A 745 -5.33 68.54 -22.56
N TYR A 746 -4.59 68.00 -21.57
CA TYR A 746 -4.74 66.65 -21.04
C TYR A 746 -5.58 66.55 -19.75
N LYS A 747 -6.49 67.51 -19.51
CA LYS A 747 -7.40 67.50 -18.35
C LYS A 747 -8.41 66.33 -18.40
N PRO A 748 -8.86 65.79 -17.25
CA PRO A 748 -9.91 64.76 -17.21
C PRO A 748 -11.29 65.33 -17.60
N ASN A 749 -12.15 64.45 -18.11
CA ASN A 749 -13.57 64.74 -18.36
C ASN A 749 -14.44 64.54 -17.12
N ARG A 750 -14.00 63.69 -16.17
CA ARG A 750 -14.69 63.33 -14.93
C ARG A 750 -13.69 63.33 -13.75
N TRP A 751 -14.11 63.91 -12.63
CA TRP A 751 -13.39 63.82 -11.37
C TRP A 751 -14.39 63.62 -10.22
N ILE A 752 -13.89 63.06 -9.11
CA ILE A 752 -14.67 62.89 -7.89
C ILE A 752 -14.96 64.29 -7.31
N THR A 753 -16.16 64.47 -6.76
CA THR A 753 -16.54 65.65 -5.95
C THR A 753 -16.94 65.19 -4.53
N LYS A 754 -16.71 66.04 -3.52
CA LYS A 754 -16.95 65.75 -2.09
C LYS A 754 -17.65 66.91 -1.38
#